data_AF-A0A7D8V091-F1
#
_entry.id   AF-A0A7D8V091-F1
#
_cell.length_a   1.000
_cell.length_b   1.000
_cell.length_c   1.000
_cell.angle_alpha   90.00
_cell.angle_beta   90.00
_cell.angle_gamma   90.00
#
_symmetry.space_group_name_H-M   'P 1'
#
loop_
_entity.id
_entity.type
_entity.pdbx_description
1 polymer ?
#
loop_
_entity_poly.entity_id
_entity_poly.type
_entity_poly.pdbx_seq_one_letter_code
_entity_poly.pdbx_strand_id
1 'polypeptide(L)'
;MEFAVAENIIYTSRFHWISVNKELSQTAETKMPKRLEVEKKGMIETLHWAQFPEPELKSDEVIVETHAIGLNFKDVLISMGIVDAQRSDSSGLGCECAGFIRKVGSAVTRLAPGDRVVVQATGALGTRVKANSKLCGKIPHSLSFDDAATMPVVYGTVVHSVMDLGHLEKDQTILIHSAAGGVGIAAIQIAQYIGAEIYLTVGNEDKVKYLMDTYGIARDHIFHSRDASFLPDILRATNGKGVDMVLNSLSGDLLHASWQCVAQYGKMLEIGKRDFIGQGKLGMSLFEANRSFFGIDLAAMAEERPDVIHNLVLIVRFRLLNKVLQLYIRGAIKPVRPIKVFEAAQIKDAFRYMQQGQHMGKIVLKMPLNPEELTGTSTSKKLILRPDVSYLMIGGLGGLGQAISTWMAESGAKNLIFLSRSAGKTEAHISYFNELETMGCSVQAFAGSVSVLADVENAVKNATMPIGGVMQMSMVLRDQAFARMSIDEWNAAVAPKVDGTWNLHKALEKETLDFLILFSSFSGLVGQWGQVNYNSGNTFLDAFVQYRHNLGLPASVLDLGCVVDAGYVSENQSVLDTLLSTSLYGLHEQDVLESLQMMMGRSAPAPPSPAKTYTNPGQVSIGVRSTMPLAEPGNRIIWKRDPRTAGYRNLEAASSGSAASDNEPLRLFLADAHAKPAMLTEKASAEFLAREIGLRLFISLMKPEEDLDISLAPTALGLDSLIAIDLRNWWRESFGFPVTVLEMMNAKSIVELGELAAKKLLEKLQHQKTSQAIREE
;
A
#
# COMPACT_ATOMS: atom_id res chain seq x y z
N MET A 1 28.25 36.37 -1.16
CA MET A 1 27.91 35.32 -2.14
C MET A 1 29.09 34.37 -2.16
N GLU A 2 28.87 33.08 -1.97
CA GLU A 2 29.92 32.06 -1.95
C GLU A 2 30.30 31.68 -3.38
N PHE A 3 31.59 31.64 -3.70
CA PHE A 3 32.09 31.25 -5.02
C PHE A 3 33.44 30.53 -4.90
N ALA A 4 33.74 29.68 -5.88
CA ALA A 4 35.04 29.03 -6.04
C ALA A 4 35.66 29.44 -7.38
N VAL A 5 36.99 29.51 -7.44
CA VAL A 5 37.73 29.77 -8.68
C VAL A 5 38.57 28.56 -9.00
N ALA A 6 38.33 27.95 -10.16
CA ALA A 6 39.14 26.86 -10.69
C ALA A 6 39.34 27.07 -12.19
N GLU A 7 40.58 26.91 -12.67
CA GLU A 7 40.92 27.07 -14.09
C GLU A 7 40.44 28.39 -14.72
N ASN A 8 40.52 29.50 -13.97
CA ASN A 8 40.00 30.83 -14.34
C ASN A 8 38.48 30.92 -14.58
N ILE A 9 37.72 29.92 -14.13
CA ILE A 9 36.25 29.92 -14.15
C ILE A 9 35.75 30.19 -12.73
N ILE A 10 34.79 31.11 -12.61
CA ILE A 10 34.09 31.39 -11.35
C ILE A 10 32.87 30.46 -11.27
N TYR A 11 32.84 29.63 -10.24
CA TYR A 11 31.74 28.73 -9.92
C TYR A 11 30.92 29.29 -8.78
N THR A 12 29.59 29.22 -8.90
CA THR A 12 28.65 29.60 -7.83
C THR A 12 27.79 28.42 -7.43
N SER A 13 27.67 28.14 -6.14
CA SER A 13 26.87 27.03 -5.61
C SER A 13 25.37 27.28 -5.74
N ARG A 14 24.58 26.23 -5.98
CA ARG A 14 23.11 26.25 -6.02
C ARG A 14 22.58 24.92 -5.46
N PHE A 15 21.46 24.97 -4.76
CA PHE A 15 20.73 23.76 -4.39
C PHE A 15 20.06 23.16 -5.62
N HIS A 16 20.22 21.85 -5.79
CA HIS A 16 19.48 21.08 -6.77
C HIS A 16 18.50 20.16 -6.04
N TRP A 17 17.25 20.16 -6.49
CA TRP A 17 16.17 19.46 -5.82
C TRP A 17 15.89 18.15 -6.51
N ILE A 18 15.91 17.08 -5.73
CA ILE A 18 15.58 15.73 -6.16
C ILE A 18 14.40 15.21 -5.35
N SER A 19 13.71 14.19 -5.86
CA SER A 19 12.72 13.45 -5.09
C SER A 19 13.32 12.09 -4.76
N VAL A 20 13.53 11.81 -3.47
CA VAL A 20 14.09 10.54 -2.99
C VAL A 20 13.30 9.35 -3.56
N ASN A 21 11.97 9.44 -3.54
CA ASN A 21 11.11 8.41 -4.13
C ASN A 21 11.36 8.22 -5.63
N LYS A 22 11.49 9.31 -6.40
CA LYS A 22 11.82 9.18 -7.83
C LYS A 22 13.20 8.59 -8.06
N GLU A 23 14.19 8.96 -7.26
CA GLU A 23 15.56 8.44 -7.37
C GLU A 23 15.62 6.94 -7.06
N LEU A 24 14.95 6.50 -5.99
CA LEU A 24 14.83 5.08 -5.64
C LEU A 24 14.05 4.28 -6.70
N SER A 25 13.11 4.93 -7.40
CA SER A 25 12.34 4.37 -8.51
C SER A 25 13.09 4.38 -9.85
N GLN A 26 13.99 5.33 -10.13
CA GLN A 26 14.65 5.44 -11.45
C GLN A 26 15.75 4.40 -11.68
N THR A 27 16.20 3.71 -10.63
CA THR A 27 17.15 2.60 -10.73
C THR A 27 16.55 1.29 -11.26
N ALA A 28 15.25 1.23 -11.60
CA ALA A 28 14.63 0.01 -12.11
C ALA A 28 14.68 -0.08 -13.64
N GLU A 29 15.11 -1.24 -14.13
CA GLU A 29 15.12 -1.55 -15.55
C GLU A 29 13.70 -1.45 -16.15
N THR A 30 13.57 -0.74 -17.27
CA THR A 30 12.31 -0.52 -17.99
C THR A 30 11.60 -1.79 -18.48
N LYS A 31 12.23 -2.97 -18.35
CA LYS A 31 11.74 -4.27 -18.83
C LYS A 31 11.12 -5.17 -17.74
N MET A 32 10.95 -4.66 -16.52
CA MET A 32 10.41 -5.45 -15.41
C MET A 32 8.90 -5.70 -15.57
N PRO A 33 8.39 -6.90 -15.21
CA PRO A 33 6.95 -7.16 -15.18
C PRO A 33 6.23 -6.21 -14.23
N LYS A 34 4.96 -5.92 -14.51
CA LYS A 34 4.14 -5.00 -13.71
C LYS A 34 3.01 -5.77 -13.03
N ARG A 35 2.67 -5.41 -11.80
CA ARG A 35 1.48 -5.91 -11.10
C ARG A 35 0.73 -4.75 -10.47
N LEU A 36 -0.57 -4.92 -10.27
CA LEU A 36 -1.42 -3.91 -9.66
C LEU A 36 -1.18 -3.86 -8.16
N GLU A 37 -0.92 -2.67 -7.64
CA GLU A 37 -0.74 -2.40 -6.22
C GLU A 37 -1.77 -1.38 -5.72
N VAL A 38 -2.02 -1.43 -4.42
CA VAL A 38 -2.85 -0.46 -3.70
C VAL A 38 -1.94 0.21 -2.69
N GLU A 39 -1.57 1.47 -2.92
CA GLU A 39 -0.72 2.21 -1.98
C GLU A 39 -1.42 2.38 -0.63
N LYS A 40 -2.71 2.73 -0.66
CA LYS A 40 -3.52 2.94 0.54
C LYS A 40 -4.84 2.18 0.44
N LYS A 41 -4.93 1.07 1.18
CA LYS A 41 -6.15 0.28 1.29
C LYS A 41 -7.34 1.16 1.65
N GLY A 42 -8.46 0.95 0.97
CA GLY A 42 -9.68 1.74 1.16
C GLY A 42 -9.82 2.92 0.22
N MET A 43 -8.84 3.16 -0.67
CA MET A 43 -8.87 4.26 -1.64
C MET A 43 -8.49 3.76 -3.04
N ILE A 44 -9.49 3.61 -3.89
CA ILE A 44 -9.34 3.15 -5.28
C ILE A 44 -8.42 4.09 -6.08
N GLU A 45 -8.32 5.37 -5.73
CA GLU A 45 -7.41 6.31 -6.41
C GLU A 45 -5.93 5.94 -6.31
N THR A 46 -5.57 5.19 -5.27
CA THR A 46 -4.20 4.76 -5.04
C THR A 46 -3.82 3.49 -5.78
N LEU A 47 -4.76 2.90 -6.54
CA LEU A 47 -4.48 1.80 -7.46
C LEU A 47 -3.52 2.28 -8.56
N HIS A 48 -2.40 1.58 -8.70
CA HIS A 48 -1.43 1.86 -9.74
C HIS A 48 -0.68 0.59 -10.16
N TRP A 49 -0.20 0.59 -11.40
CA TRP A 49 0.68 -0.47 -11.89
C TRP A 49 2.08 -0.23 -11.36
N ALA A 50 2.65 -1.22 -10.69
CA ALA A 50 3.96 -1.15 -10.07
C ALA A 50 4.89 -2.20 -10.70
N GLN A 51 6.16 -1.85 -10.94
CA GLN A 51 7.16 -2.78 -11.48
C GLN A 51 7.64 -3.76 -10.39
N PHE A 52 7.90 -5.01 -10.76
CA PHE A 52 8.38 -6.08 -9.87
C PHE A 52 9.48 -6.90 -10.53
N PRO A 53 10.45 -7.42 -9.77
CA PRO A 53 11.44 -8.33 -10.32
C PRO A 53 10.77 -9.59 -10.85
N GLU A 54 11.34 -10.16 -11.92
CA GLU A 54 10.86 -11.45 -12.40
C GLU A 54 11.09 -12.50 -11.30
N PRO A 55 10.03 -13.16 -10.82
CA PRO A 55 10.16 -14.08 -9.69
C PRO A 55 10.96 -15.32 -10.09
N GLU A 56 11.78 -15.82 -9.17
CA GLU A 56 12.46 -17.11 -9.35
C GLU A 56 11.43 -18.25 -9.47
N LEU A 57 11.73 -19.18 -10.38
CA LEU A 57 10.85 -20.26 -10.77
C LEU A 57 11.23 -21.56 -10.07
N LYS A 58 10.34 -22.11 -9.24
CA LYS A 58 10.51 -23.46 -8.68
C LYS A 58 10.28 -24.53 -9.74
N SER A 59 10.73 -25.75 -9.45
CA SER A 59 10.70 -26.87 -10.40
C SER A 59 9.29 -27.22 -10.93
N ASP A 60 8.23 -27.00 -10.16
CA ASP A 60 6.83 -27.34 -10.49
C ASP A 60 5.97 -26.12 -10.88
N GLU A 61 6.57 -24.94 -10.96
CA GLU A 61 5.93 -23.67 -11.27
C GLU A 61 6.04 -23.30 -12.76
N VAL A 62 5.18 -22.40 -13.20
CA VAL A 62 5.21 -21.78 -14.52
C VAL A 62 5.08 -20.25 -14.40
N ILE A 63 5.62 -19.54 -15.38
CA ILE A 63 5.33 -18.11 -15.59
C ILE A 63 4.41 -18.00 -16.79
N VAL A 64 3.29 -17.32 -16.60
CA VAL A 64 2.29 -17.06 -17.64
C VAL A 64 2.30 -15.58 -17.96
N GLU A 65 2.42 -15.26 -19.24
CA GLU A 65 2.20 -13.91 -19.77
C GLU A 65 0.70 -13.70 -19.92
N THR A 66 0.16 -12.75 -19.16
CA THR A 66 -1.28 -12.55 -19.04
C THR A 66 -1.80 -11.76 -20.23
N HIS A 67 -2.98 -12.16 -20.74
CA HIS A 67 -3.62 -11.46 -21.85
C HIS A 67 -5.01 -10.94 -21.47
N ALA A 68 -5.77 -11.73 -20.70
CA ALA A 68 -7.06 -11.36 -20.16
C ALA A 68 -7.17 -11.80 -18.69
N ILE A 69 -7.70 -10.94 -17.83
CA ILE A 69 -7.78 -11.19 -16.39
C ILE A 69 -9.24 -11.03 -15.94
N GLY A 70 -9.76 -12.02 -15.22
CA GLY A 70 -11.11 -11.97 -14.67
C GLY A 70 -11.12 -11.20 -13.35
N LEU A 71 -11.85 -10.09 -13.29
CA LEU A 71 -12.01 -9.32 -12.06
C LEU A 71 -13.09 -9.97 -11.19
N ASN A 72 -12.80 -10.14 -9.89
CA ASN A 72 -13.69 -10.77 -8.92
C ASN A 72 -13.99 -9.82 -7.77
N PHE A 73 -15.15 -9.98 -7.12
CA PHE A 73 -15.55 -9.10 -6.00
C PHE A 73 -14.56 -9.16 -4.82
N LYS A 74 -13.82 -10.27 -4.69
CA LYS A 74 -12.71 -10.41 -3.72
C LYS A 74 -11.63 -9.34 -3.95
N ASP A 75 -11.32 -8.99 -5.19
CA ASP A 75 -10.28 -8.00 -5.52
C ASP A 75 -10.66 -6.62 -4.97
N VAL A 76 -11.95 -6.25 -5.06
CA VAL A 76 -12.49 -5.03 -4.47
C VAL A 76 -12.38 -5.07 -2.95
N LEU A 77 -12.77 -6.17 -2.29
CA LEU A 77 -12.68 -6.31 -0.83
C LEU A 77 -11.24 -6.23 -0.31
N ILE A 78 -10.28 -6.80 -1.07
CA ILE A 78 -8.84 -6.69 -0.75
C ILE A 78 -8.38 -5.23 -0.88
N SER A 79 -8.71 -4.55 -1.99
CA SER A 79 -8.34 -3.15 -2.20
C SER A 79 -8.90 -2.22 -1.13
N MET A 80 -10.02 -2.58 -0.51
CA MET A 80 -10.64 -1.82 0.57
C MET A 80 -10.10 -2.15 1.96
N GLY A 81 -9.24 -3.16 2.09
CA GLY A 81 -8.72 -3.64 3.37
C GLY A 81 -9.76 -4.36 4.23
N ILE A 82 -10.85 -4.83 3.64
CA ILE A 82 -11.86 -5.66 4.32
C ILE A 82 -11.36 -7.11 4.42
N VAL A 83 -10.60 -7.56 3.42
CA VAL A 83 -9.93 -8.87 3.38
C VAL A 83 -8.43 -8.65 3.29
N ASP A 84 -7.66 -9.33 4.14
CA ASP A 84 -6.20 -9.22 4.10
C ASP A 84 -5.57 -10.02 2.96
N ALA A 85 -4.67 -9.35 2.21
CA ALA A 85 -3.91 -9.94 1.10
C ALA A 85 -2.66 -10.72 1.53
N GLN A 86 -2.29 -10.69 2.82
CA GLN A 86 -0.93 -11.01 3.29
C GLN A 86 -0.69 -12.45 3.74
N ARG A 87 -1.60 -13.40 3.46
CA ARG A 87 -1.46 -14.80 3.92
C ARG A 87 -0.70 -15.73 2.96
N SER A 88 0.13 -15.22 2.03
CA SER A 88 1.06 -16.07 1.24
C SER A 88 2.23 -15.32 0.59
N ASP A 89 3.28 -16.08 0.22
CA ASP A 89 4.42 -15.66 -0.63
C ASP A 89 4.00 -15.11 -2.01
N SER A 90 2.73 -15.32 -2.40
CA SER A 90 2.08 -14.76 -3.58
C SER A 90 1.00 -13.75 -3.17
N SER A 91 1.43 -12.66 -2.54
CA SER A 91 0.60 -11.49 -2.25
C SER A 91 0.30 -10.71 -3.54
N GLY A 92 -0.97 -10.40 -3.79
CA GLY A 92 -1.38 -9.58 -4.92
C GLY A 92 -2.87 -9.70 -5.27
N LEU A 93 -3.40 -8.69 -5.96
CA LEU A 93 -4.76 -8.68 -6.47
C LEU A 93 -4.93 -9.67 -7.65
N GLY A 94 -6.15 -10.17 -7.84
CA GLY A 94 -6.52 -11.04 -8.96
C GLY A 94 -6.48 -12.53 -8.59
N CYS A 95 -7.50 -13.26 -9.05
CA CYS A 95 -7.70 -14.68 -8.73
C CYS A 95 -7.64 -15.62 -9.96
N GLU A 96 -7.71 -15.07 -11.17
CA GLU A 96 -7.68 -15.84 -12.41
C GLU A 96 -7.22 -14.99 -13.60
N CYS A 97 -6.65 -15.65 -14.61
CA CYS A 97 -6.36 -15.03 -15.89
C CYS A 97 -6.31 -16.07 -17.02
N ALA A 98 -6.16 -15.60 -18.24
CA ALA A 98 -5.86 -16.39 -19.42
C ALA A 98 -4.72 -15.75 -20.21
N GLY A 99 -3.85 -16.59 -20.79
CA GLY A 99 -2.64 -16.10 -21.45
C GLY A 99 -1.75 -17.22 -22.00
N PHE A 100 -0.47 -16.92 -22.19
CA PHE A 100 0.51 -17.85 -22.76
C PHE A 100 1.53 -18.30 -21.72
N ILE A 101 1.89 -19.58 -21.73
CA ILE A 101 3.04 -20.05 -20.95
C ILE A 101 4.31 -19.42 -21.50
N ARG A 102 5.08 -18.75 -20.65
CA ARG A 102 6.34 -18.08 -21.00
C ARG A 102 7.56 -18.90 -20.61
N LYS A 103 7.55 -19.46 -19.40
CA LYS A 103 8.61 -20.31 -18.82
C LYS A 103 7.98 -21.43 -18.00
N VAL A 104 8.66 -22.58 -17.93
CA VAL A 104 8.23 -23.75 -17.16
C VAL A 104 9.38 -24.24 -16.29
N GLY A 105 9.07 -24.67 -15.07
CA GLY A 105 10.02 -25.30 -14.17
C GLY A 105 10.43 -26.69 -14.67
N SER A 106 11.56 -27.18 -14.16
CA SER A 106 12.19 -28.43 -14.62
C SER A 106 11.35 -29.70 -14.45
N ALA A 107 10.40 -29.72 -13.51
CA ALA A 107 9.50 -30.85 -13.25
C ALA A 107 8.15 -30.75 -14.00
N VAL A 108 7.92 -29.67 -14.76
CA VAL A 108 6.66 -29.44 -15.48
C VAL A 108 6.69 -30.18 -16.83
N THR A 109 5.82 -31.17 -16.99
CA THR A 109 5.74 -32.00 -18.21
C THR A 109 4.49 -31.78 -19.05
N ARG A 110 3.40 -31.24 -18.47
CA ARG A 110 2.10 -31.06 -19.14
C ARG A 110 1.99 -29.77 -19.97
N LEU A 111 2.88 -28.83 -19.75
CA LEU A 111 2.83 -27.47 -20.30
C LEU A 111 4.18 -27.12 -20.91
N ALA A 112 4.16 -26.37 -21.99
CA ALA A 112 5.34 -25.88 -22.69
C ALA A 112 5.19 -24.39 -23.02
N PRO A 113 6.30 -23.64 -23.17
CA PRO A 113 6.25 -22.26 -23.65
C PRO A 113 5.44 -22.13 -24.95
N GLY A 114 4.57 -21.13 -25.03
CA GLY A 114 3.64 -20.89 -26.14
C GLY A 114 2.26 -21.54 -25.99
N ASP A 115 2.06 -22.45 -25.03
CA ASP A 115 0.72 -23.01 -24.74
C ASP A 115 -0.26 -21.91 -24.29
N ARG A 116 -1.48 -21.94 -24.84
CA ARG A 116 -2.62 -21.12 -24.38
C ARG A 116 -3.23 -21.75 -23.15
N VAL A 117 -3.34 -20.99 -22.06
CA VAL A 117 -3.85 -21.50 -20.77
C VAL A 117 -4.83 -20.55 -20.11
N VAL A 118 -5.71 -21.13 -19.29
CA VAL A 118 -6.34 -20.45 -18.15
C VAL A 118 -5.59 -20.79 -16.87
N VAL A 119 -5.54 -19.84 -15.96
CA VAL A 119 -4.82 -19.91 -14.69
C VAL A 119 -5.76 -19.53 -13.57
N GLN A 120 -5.75 -20.32 -12.49
CA GLN A 120 -6.40 -19.96 -11.24
C GLN A 120 -5.30 -19.70 -10.20
N ALA A 121 -4.90 -18.45 -10.00
CA ALA A 121 -3.80 -18.08 -9.11
C ALA A 121 -4.04 -16.71 -8.46
N THR A 122 -3.51 -16.52 -7.25
CA THR A 122 -3.46 -15.22 -6.58
C THR A 122 -2.41 -14.33 -7.24
N GLY A 123 -2.62 -13.02 -7.27
CA GLY A 123 -1.70 -12.09 -7.93
C GLY A 123 -1.82 -12.06 -9.45
N ALA A 124 -2.97 -12.47 -9.99
CA ALA A 124 -3.20 -12.51 -11.44
C ALA A 124 -3.35 -11.12 -12.08
N LEU A 125 -3.59 -10.06 -11.29
CA LEU A 125 -3.61 -8.67 -11.77
C LEU A 125 -2.20 -8.13 -12.01
N GLY A 126 -1.56 -8.64 -13.06
CA GLY A 126 -0.23 -8.25 -13.49
C GLY A 126 0.05 -8.69 -14.93
N THR A 127 1.09 -8.16 -15.56
CA THR A 127 1.52 -8.53 -16.93
C THR A 127 2.12 -9.94 -16.99
N ARG A 128 2.52 -10.47 -15.84
CA ARG A 128 2.94 -11.87 -15.67
C ARG A 128 2.39 -12.38 -14.35
N VAL A 129 2.02 -13.66 -14.33
CA VAL A 129 1.66 -14.37 -13.12
C VAL A 129 2.53 -15.61 -12.97
N LYS A 130 3.04 -15.83 -11.75
CA LYS A 130 3.69 -17.09 -11.38
C LYS A 130 2.66 -17.99 -10.72
N ALA A 131 2.57 -19.24 -11.17
CA ALA A 131 1.61 -20.18 -10.65
C ALA A 131 2.17 -21.61 -10.64
N ASN A 132 1.63 -22.46 -9.77
CA ASN A 132 1.88 -23.89 -9.86
C ASN A 132 1.32 -24.44 -11.18
N SER A 133 2.05 -25.31 -11.86
CA SER A 133 1.64 -25.90 -13.15
C SER A 133 0.30 -26.67 -13.11
N LYS A 134 -0.13 -27.16 -11.94
CA LYS A 134 -1.43 -27.80 -11.74
C LYS A 134 -2.58 -26.79 -11.65
N LEU A 135 -2.30 -25.51 -11.43
CA LEU A 135 -3.33 -24.45 -11.44
C LEU A 135 -3.51 -23.83 -12.83
N CYS A 136 -2.88 -24.43 -13.85
CA CYS A 136 -2.96 -24.04 -15.24
C CYS A 136 -3.61 -25.17 -16.08
N GLY A 137 -4.54 -24.78 -16.94
CA GLY A 137 -5.24 -25.69 -17.85
C GLY A 137 -5.20 -25.18 -19.29
N LYS A 138 -4.85 -26.05 -20.24
CA LYS A 138 -4.79 -25.69 -21.67
C LYS A 138 -6.18 -25.35 -22.21
N ILE A 139 -6.25 -24.32 -23.05
CA ILE A 139 -7.48 -23.93 -23.74
C ILE A 139 -7.34 -24.11 -25.26
N PRO A 140 -8.41 -24.46 -25.97
CA PRO A 140 -8.37 -24.60 -27.42
C PRO A 140 -8.23 -23.23 -28.11
N HIS A 141 -7.75 -23.23 -29.35
CA HIS A 141 -7.62 -22.00 -30.16
C HIS A 141 -8.97 -21.31 -30.42
N SER A 142 -10.07 -22.07 -30.43
CA SER A 142 -11.42 -21.54 -30.61
C SER A 142 -11.93 -20.73 -29.40
N LEU A 143 -11.34 -20.90 -28.22
CA LEU A 143 -11.70 -20.14 -27.03
C LEU A 143 -10.84 -18.88 -26.94
N SER A 144 -11.48 -17.71 -27.03
CA SER A 144 -10.83 -16.42 -26.86
C SER A 144 -10.29 -16.27 -25.43
N PHE A 145 -9.24 -15.46 -25.23
CA PHE A 145 -8.71 -15.23 -23.89
C PHE A 145 -9.70 -14.49 -22.99
N ASP A 146 -10.45 -13.54 -23.55
CA ASP A 146 -11.47 -12.78 -22.83
C ASP A 146 -12.56 -13.72 -22.29
N ASP A 147 -13.07 -14.62 -23.13
CA ASP A 147 -14.02 -15.65 -22.72
C ASP A 147 -13.41 -16.62 -21.70
N ALA A 148 -12.18 -17.08 -21.95
CA ALA A 148 -11.50 -18.03 -21.08
C ALA A 148 -11.28 -17.46 -19.67
N ALA A 149 -10.93 -16.18 -19.55
CA ALA A 149 -10.70 -15.49 -18.29
C ALA A 149 -11.97 -15.37 -17.43
N THR A 150 -13.16 -15.58 -18.01
CA THR A 150 -14.42 -15.56 -17.25
C THR A 150 -14.67 -16.84 -16.46
N MET A 151 -14.00 -17.94 -16.78
CA MET A 151 -14.44 -19.28 -16.40
C MET A 151 -13.88 -19.83 -15.07
N PRO A 152 -12.56 -19.77 -14.78
CA PRO A 152 -11.93 -20.59 -13.74
C PRO A 152 -12.55 -20.48 -12.35
N VAL A 153 -12.71 -19.26 -11.83
CA VAL A 153 -13.17 -19.02 -10.46
C VAL A 153 -14.66 -19.26 -10.32
N VAL A 154 -15.48 -18.76 -11.25
CA VAL A 154 -16.94 -18.87 -11.13
C VAL A 154 -17.42 -20.31 -11.31
N TYR A 155 -16.92 -21.01 -12.33
CA TYR A 155 -17.26 -22.42 -12.49
C TYR A 155 -16.59 -23.30 -11.44
N GLY A 156 -15.36 -22.99 -11.01
CA GLY A 156 -14.72 -23.70 -9.91
C GLY A 156 -15.54 -23.62 -8.63
N THR A 157 -16.05 -22.43 -8.30
CA THR A 157 -16.95 -22.20 -7.17
C THR A 157 -18.24 -23.01 -7.31
N VAL A 158 -18.91 -22.95 -8.46
CA VAL A 158 -20.18 -23.65 -8.69
C VAL A 158 -20.02 -25.17 -8.71
N VAL A 159 -19.01 -25.71 -9.40
CA VAL A 159 -18.76 -27.15 -9.43
C VAL A 159 -18.49 -27.66 -8.03
N HIS A 160 -17.68 -26.93 -7.25
CA HIS A 160 -17.42 -27.32 -5.87
C HIS A 160 -18.67 -27.20 -4.98
N SER A 161 -19.37 -26.07 -5.05
CA SER A 161 -20.52 -25.82 -4.17
C SER A 161 -21.72 -26.69 -4.53
N VAL A 162 -22.15 -26.70 -5.79
CA VAL A 162 -23.38 -27.34 -6.24
C VAL A 162 -23.19 -28.84 -6.49
N MET A 163 -22.08 -29.25 -7.11
CA MET A 163 -21.87 -30.67 -7.46
C MET A 163 -21.17 -31.47 -6.36
N ASP A 164 -20.04 -30.97 -5.84
CA ASP A 164 -19.24 -31.74 -4.87
C ASP A 164 -19.83 -31.70 -3.46
N LEU A 165 -20.33 -30.55 -2.98
CA LEU A 165 -20.89 -30.40 -1.62
C LEU A 165 -22.42 -30.51 -1.62
N GLY A 166 -23.05 -29.81 -2.56
CA GLY A 166 -24.50 -29.79 -2.71
C GLY A 166 -25.07 -31.12 -3.19
N HIS A 167 -24.35 -31.83 -4.06
CA HIS A 167 -24.84 -33.02 -4.75
C HIS A 167 -26.22 -32.79 -5.38
N LEU A 168 -26.36 -31.71 -6.16
CA LEU A 168 -27.61 -31.41 -6.85
C LEU A 168 -27.94 -32.52 -7.86
N GLU A 169 -29.16 -33.03 -7.77
CA GLU A 169 -29.68 -34.08 -8.65
C GLU A 169 -30.72 -33.53 -9.64
N LYS A 170 -31.02 -34.32 -10.66
CA LYS A 170 -32.08 -34.01 -11.62
C LYS A 170 -33.41 -33.87 -10.88
N ASP A 171 -34.25 -32.94 -11.34
CA ASP A 171 -35.59 -32.66 -10.81
C ASP A 171 -35.61 -32.09 -9.36
N GLN A 172 -34.45 -31.85 -8.74
CA GLN A 172 -34.35 -31.05 -7.51
C GLN A 172 -34.44 -29.55 -7.81
N THR A 173 -34.84 -28.77 -6.79
CA THR A 173 -35.01 -27.32 -6.88
C THR A 173 -33.78 -26.57 -6.34
N ILE A 174 -33.35 -25.52 -7.04
CA ILE A 174 -32.25 -24.65 -6.61
C ILE A 174 -32.62 -23.16 -6.69
N LEU A 175 -32.40 -22.42 -5.59
CA LEU A 175 -32.44 -20.96 -5.56
C LEU A 175 -31.03 -20.39 -5.75
N ILE A 176 -30.85 -19.55 -6.76
CA ILE A 176 -29.58 -18.89 -7.07
C ILE A 176 -29.74 -17.38 -6.87
N HIS A 177 -29.03 -16.84 -5.87
CA HIS A 177 -29.02 -15.41 -5.62
C HIS A 177 -28.05 -14.67 -6.56
N SER A 178 -28.36 -13.39 -6.82
CA SER A 178 -27.57 -12.53 -7.72
C SER A 178 -27.34 -13.18 -9.09
N ALA A 179 -28.40 -13.77 -9.65
CA ALA A 179 -28.35 -14.72 -10.75
C ALA A 179 -27.71 -14.19 -12.04
N ALA A 180 -27.83 -12.89 -12.31
CA ALA A 180 -27.21 -12.26 -13.48
C ALA A 180 -25.72 -11.91 -13.29
N GLY A 181 -25.11 -12.21 -12.14
CA GLY A 181 -23.68 -12.08 -11.90
C GLY A 181 -22.88 -13.30 -12.38
N GLY A 182 -21.55 -13.23 -12.30
CA GLY A 182 -20.69 -14.28 -12.86
C GLY A 182 -20.91 -15.68 -12.27
N VAL A 183 -21.00 -15.79 -10.94
CA VAL A 183 -21.30 -17.08 -10.28
C VAL A 183 -22.72 -17.54 -10.58
N GLY A 184 -23.70 -16.61 -10.57
CA GLY A 184 -25.09 -16.92 -10.86
C GLY A 184 -25.29 -17.52 -12.26
N ILE A 185 -24.69 -16.91 -13.28
CA ILE A 185 -24.73 -17.41 -14.66
C ILE A 185 -24.05 -18.78 -14.78
N ALA A 186 -22.91 -18.99 -14.10
CA ALA A 186 -22.26 -20.29 -14.08
C ALA A 186 -23.15 -21.35 -13.40
N ALA A 187 -23.85 -20.99 -12.31
CA ALA A 187 -24.76 -21.86 -11.58
C ALA A 187 -26.00 -22.24 -12.41
N ILE A 188 -26.58 -21.30 -13.16
CA ILE A 188 -27.69 -21.57 -14.08
C ILE A 188 -27.29 -22.63 -15.11
N GLN A 189 -26.15 -22.45 -15.77
CA GLN A 189 -25.70 -23.41 -16.80
C GLN A 189 -25.46 -24.81 -16.23
N ILE A 190 -24.87 -24.90 -15.04
CA ILE A 190 -24.65 -26.19 -14.37
C ILE A 190 -25.98 -26.82 -13.94
N ALA A 191 -26.90 -26.04 -13.37
CA ALA A 191 -28.22 -26.54 -12.96
C ALA A 191 -29.05 -27.01 -14.17
N GLN A 192 -29.01 -26.29 -15.30
CA GLN A 192 -29.64 -26.71 -16.55
C GLN A 192 -29.01 -28.00 -17.12
N TYR A 193 -27.69 -28.12 -17.07
CA TYR A 193 -26.99 -29.34 -17.48
C TYR A 193 -27.38 -30.56 -16.61
N ILE A 194 -27.60 -30.36 -15.31
CA ILE A 194 -28.06 -31.40 -14.38
C ILE A 194 -29.55 -31.74 -14.61
N GLY A 195 -30.34 -30.76 -15.06
CA GLY A 195 -31.79 -30.88 -15.20
C GLY A 195 -32.53 -30.58 -13.89
N ALA A 196 -32.01 -29.64 -13.10
CA ALA A 196 -32.66 -29.12 -11.90
C ALA A 196 -33.68 -28.04 -12.24
N GLU A 197 -34.68 -27.85 -11.37
CA GLU A 197 -35.63 -26.74 -11.44
C GLU A 197 -35.03 -25.50 -10.78
N ILE A 198 -35.03 -24.37 -11.50
CA ILE A 198 -34.24 -23.19 -11.13
C ILE A 198 -35.16 -22.05 -10.70
N TYR A 199 -34.85 -21.47 -9.55
CA TYR A 199 -35.39 -20.22 -9.03
C TYR A 199 -34.27 -19.20 -8.85
N LEU A 200 -34.51 -17.94 -9.19
CA LEU A 200 -33.46 -16.91 -9.29
C LEU A 200 -33.85 -15.65 -8.52
N THR A 201 -32.85 -14.91 -8.03
CA THR A 201 -33.07 -13.50 -7.65
C THR A 201 -32.18 -12.53 -8.41
N VAL A 202 -32.75 -11.39 -8.81
CA VAL A 202 -32.06 -10.28 -9.48
C VAL A 202 -32.51 -8.91 -8.97
N GLY A 203 -31.70 -7.89 -9.24
CA GLY A 203 -31.91 -6.54 -8.69
C GLY A 203 -32.63 -5.55 -9.61
N ASN A 204 -32.92 -5.89 -10.87
CA ASN A 204 -33.62 -5.02 -11.82
C ASN A 204 -34.24 -5.82 -12.98
N GLU A 205 -35.17 -5.19 -13.72
CA GLU A 205 -35.91 -5.81 -14.84
C GLU A 205 -35.04 -6.10 -16.08
N ASP A 206 -33.97 -5.33 -16.32
CA ASP A 206 -33.04 -5.65 -17.41
C ASP A 206 -32.38 -7.02 -17.21
N LYS A 207 -32.02 -7.33 -15.96
CA LYS A 207 -31.48 -8.64 -15.56
C LYS A 207 -32.54 -9.75 -15.68
N VAL A 208 -33.81 -9.45 -15.37
CA VAL A 208 -34.92 -10.40 -15.57
C VAL A 208 -35.02 -10.76 -17.05
N LYS A 209 -35.14 -9.76 -17.91
CA LYS A 209 -35.27 -9.95 -19.36
C LYS A 209 -34.08 -10.73 -19.92
N TYR A 210 -32.86 -10.38 -19.51
CA TYR A 210 -31.65 -11.09 -19.92
C TYR A 210 -31.70 -12.59 -19.60
N LEU A 211 -32.13 -12.96 -18.39
CA LEU A 211 -32.21 -14.35 -17.95
C LEU A 211 -33.31 -15.13 -18.68
N MET A 212 -34.44 -14.48 -18.96
CA MET A 212 -35.52 -15.05 -19.78
C MET A 212 -35.05 -15.31 -21.21
N ASP A 213 -34.51 -14.29 -21.88
CA ASP A 213 -34.13 -14.34 -23.30
C ASP A 213 -32.95 -15.30 -23.55
N THR A 214 -32.00 -15.37 -22.61
CA THR A 214 -30.74 -16.11 -22.82
C THR A 214 -30.79 -17.53 -22.29
N TYR A 215 -31.46 -17.76 -21.17
CA TYR A 215 -31.49 -19.06 -20.49
C TYR A 215 -32.89 -19.69 -20.44
N GLY A 216 -33.91 -19.03 -20.97
CA GLY A 216 -35.27 -19.58 -21.03
C GLY A 216 -35.92 -19.77 -19.66
N ILE A 217 -35.52 -18.98 -18.67
CA ILE A 217 -36.09 -19.05 -17.32
C ILE A 217 -37.45 -18.34 -17.32
N ALA A 218 -38.47 -18.99 -16.75
CA ALA A 218 -39.81 -18.41 -16.69
C ALA A 218 -39.86 -17.21 -15.72
N ARG A 219 -40.69 -16.19 -16.03
CA ARG A 219 -40.74 -14.93 -15.25
C ARG A 219 -41.16 -15.15 -13.79
N ASP A 220 -42.01 -16.14 -13.55
CA ASP A 220 -42.50 -16.56 -12.24
C ASP A 220 -41.45 -17.33 -11.41
N HIS A 221 -40.30 -17.65 -12.00
CA HIS A 221 -39.14 -18.22 -11.31
C HIS A 221 -38.06 -17.16 -10.99
N ILE A 222 -38.32 -15.87 -11.25
CA ILE A 222 -37.36 -14.78 -11.04
C ILE A 222 -37.92 -13.74 -10.05
N PHE A 223 -37.24 -13.58 -8.91
CA PHE A 223 -37.65 -12.73 -7.80
C PHE A 223 -36.67 -11.58 -7.53
N HIS A 224 -37.07 -10.64 -6.67
CA HIS A 224 -36.25 -9.48 -6.34
C HIS A 224 -35.13 -9.83 -5.34
N SER A 225 -33.92 -9.30 -5.53
CA SER A 225 -32.74 -9.65 -4.73
C SER A 225 -32.32 -8.62 -3.67
N ARG A 226 -32.97 -7.46 -3.60
CA ARG A 226 -32.54 -6.35 -2.72
C ARG A 226 -33.34 -6.24 -1.42
N ASP A 227 -34.38 -7.06 -1.27
CA ASP A 227 -35.20 -7.14 -0.07
C ASP A 227 -35.64 -8.61 0.14
N ALA A 228 -36.32 -8.88 1.25
CA ALA A 228 -36.74 -10.22 1.63
C ALA A 228 -38.03 -10.71 0.94
N SER A 229 -38.58 -9.99 -0.06
CA SER A 229 -39.82 -10.38 -0.76
C SER A 229 -39.71 -11.72 -1.49
N PHE A 230 -38.49 -12.14 -1.86
CA PHE A 230 -38.28 -13.44 -2.48
C PHE A 230 -38.69 -14.62 -1.59
N LEU A 231 -38.65 -14.49 -0.25
CA LEU A 231 -39.01 -15.58 0.65
C LEU A 231 -40.47 -16.01 0.51
N PRO A 232 -41.47 -15.13 0.73
CA PRO A 232 -42.87 -15.51 0.54
C PRO A 232 -43.19 -15.90 -0.91
N ASP A 233 -42.52 -15.31 -1.89
CA ASP A 233 -42.74 -15.64 -3.30
C ASP A 233 -42.20 -17.03 -3.68
N ILE A 234 -41.02 -17.41 -3.18
CA ILE A 234 -40.46 -18.76 -3.32
C ILE A 234 -41.34 -19.79 -2.64
N LEU A 235 -41.81 -19.51 -1.42
CA LEU A 235 -42.73 -20.41 -0.73
C LEU A 235 -44.03 -20.58 -1.51
N ARG A 236 -44.54 -19.52 -2.14
CA ARG A 236 -45.72 -19.62 -3.01
C ARG A 236 -45.44 -20.48 -4.24
N ALA A 237 -44.31 -20.25 -4.93
CA ALA A 237 -43.93 -21.01 -6.12
C ALA A 237 -43.69 -22.50 -5.82
N THR A 238 -43.19 -22.82 -4.62
CA THR A 238 -42.85 -24.18 -4.18
C THR A 238 -43.94 -24.84 -3.33
N ASN A 239 -45.16 -24.28 -3.28
CA ASN A 239 -46.29 -24.79 -2.47
C ASN A 239 -45.95 -25.00 -0.99
N GLY A 240 -45.19 -24.06 -0.42
CA GLY A 240 -44.78 -24.02 0.98
C GLY A 240 -43.60 -24.93 1.34
N LYS A 241 -43.04 -25.67 0.37
CA LYS A 241 -41.93 -26.60 0.63
C LYS A 241 -40.58 -25.91 0.81
N GLY A 242 -40.35 -24.81 0.11
CA GLY A 242 -39.01 -24.24 -0.08
C GLY A 242 -38.24 -24.94 -1.20
N VAL A 243 -36.92 -24.72 -1.25
CA VAL A 243 -36.03 -25.28 -2.27
C VAL A 243 -34.99 -26.25 -1.69
N ASP A 244 -34.64 -27.29 -2.42
CA ASP A 244 -33.68 -28.32 -1.98
C ASP A 244 -32.29 -27.75 -1.78
N MET A 245 -31.92 -26.72 -2.55
CA MET A 245 -30.62 -26.08 -2.48
C MET A 245 -30.72 -24.56 -2.63
N VAL A 246 -29.95 -23.82 -1.84
CA VAL A 246 -29.80 -22.37 -1.98
C VAL A 246 -28.33 -22.05 -2.17
N LEU A 247 -27.96 -21.46 -3.31
CA LEU A 247 -26.65 -20.85 -3.53
C LEU A 247 -26.71 -19.38 -3.16
N ASN A 248 -26.23 -19.05 -1.95
CA ASN A 248 -26.37 -17.72 -1.37
C ASN A 248 -25.09 -16.87 -1.48
N SER A 249 -25.29 -15.62 -1.88
CA SER A 249 -24.30 -14.54 -1.85
C SER A 249 -24.83 -13.26 -1.18
N LEU A 250 -26.09 -13.28 -0.70
CA LEU A 250 -26.69 -12.20 0.06
C LEU A 250 -26.25 -12.28 1.52
N SER A 251 -26.45 -11.22 2.28
CA SER A 251 -25.84 -11.07 3.60
C SER A 251 -26.78 -10.39 4.60
N GLY A 252 -26.51 -10.54 5.90
CA GLY A 252 -27.37 -10.05 6.98
C GLY A 252 -28.78 -10.66 6.93
N ASP A 253 -29.82 -9.83 7.08
CA ASP A 253 -31.22 -10.30 7.09
C ASP A 253 -31.63 -11.07 5.83
N LEU A 254 -31.02 -10.75 4.68
CA LEU A 254 -31.29 -11.47 3.44
C LEU A 254 -30.69 -12.89 3.46
N LEU A 255 -29.55 -13.10 4.13
CA LEU A 255 -29.02 -14.46 4.36
C LEU A 255 -29.99 -15.26 5.23
N HIS A 256 -30.55 -14.64 6.26
CA HIS A 256 -31.55 -15.28 7.12
C HIS A 256 -32.84 -15.65 6.38
N ALA A 257 -33.35 -14.76 5.53
CA ALA A 257 -34.48 -15.05 4.66
C ALA A 257 -34.16 -16.18 3.66
N SER A 258 -32.95 -16.20 3.12
CA SER A 258 -32.45 -17.28 2.24
C SER A 258 -32.39 -18.62 2.98
N TRP A 259 -31.95 -18.62 4.24
CA TRP A 259 -31.91 -19.82 5.09
C TRP A 259 -33.30 -20.38 5.39
N GLN A 260 -34.31 -19.50 5.46
CA GLN A 260 -35.71 -19.90 5.61
C GLN A 260 -36.29 -20.50 4.31
N CYS A 261 -35.76 -20.15 3.13
CA CYS A 261 -36.16 -20.72 1.84
C CYS A 261 -35.73 -22.18 1.67
N VAL A 262 -34.73 -22.66 2.42
CA VAL A 262 -34.23 -24.04 2.32
C VAL A 262 -35.31 -25.03 2.77
N ALA A 263 -35.62 -26.02 1.95
CA ALA A 263 -36.58 -27.07 2.26
C ALA A 263 -36.09 -27.99 3.39
N GLN A 264 -36.97 -28.83 3.91
CA GLN A 264 -36.56 -29.93 4.80
C GLN A 264 -35.55 -30.84 4.05
N TYR A 265 -34.48 -31.27 4.73
CA TYR A 265 -33.34 -32.00 4.14
C TYR A 265 -32.50 -31.19 3.13
N GLY A 266 -32.84 -29.92 2.89
CA GLY A 266 -32.15 -29.06 1.94
C GLY A 266 -30.80 -28.54 2.44
N LYS A 267 -30.08 -27.89 1.52
CA LYS A 267 -28.70 -27.43 1.72
C LYS A 267 -28.54 -25.95 1.40
N MET A 268 -27.94 -25.20 2.31
CA MET A 268 -27.47 -23.83 2.07
C MET A 268 -26.00 -23.86 1.69
N LEU A 269 -25.66 -23.23 0.58
CA LEU A 269 -24.31 -23.07 0.05
C LEU A 269 -23.93 -21.59 0.13
N GLU A 270 -23.27 -21.21 1.22
CA GLU A 270 -22.89 -19.83 1.50
C GLU A 270 -21.52 -19.50 0.90
N ILE A 271 -21.52 -18.58 -0.07
CA ILE A 271 -20.29 -18.06 -0.70
C ILE A 271 -20.01 -16.58 -0.33
N GLY A 272 -20.90 -15.94 0.43
CA GLY A 272 -20.73 -14.58 0.91
C GLY A 272 -19.68 -14.50 2.03
N LYS A 273 -18.76 -13.52 1.95
CA LYS A 273 -17.74 -13.33 2.99
C LYS A 273 -18.15 -12.39 4.12
N ARG A 274 -19.15 -11.52 3.88
CA ARG A 274 -19.48 -10.43 4.81
C ARG A 274 -19.86 -10.94 6.19
N ASP A 275 -20.77 -11.91 6.25
CA ASP A 275 -21.22 -12.49 7.52
C ASP A 275 -20.15 -13.38 8.16
N PHE A 276 -19.28 -14.05 7.38
CA PHE A 276 -18.14 -14.78 7.94
C PHE A 276 -17.15 -13.84 8.65
N ILE A 277 -16.81 -12.72 8.02
CA ILE A 277 -15.90 -11.70 8.59
C ILE A 277 -16.59 -11.01 9.78
N GLY A 278 -17.87 -10.70 9.64
CA GLY A 278 -18.68 -10.02 10.66
C GLY A 278 -19.14 -10.91 11.81
N GLN A 279 -18.73 -12.18 11.85
CA GLN A 279 -19.15 -13.16 12.86
C GLN A 279 -20.69 -13.25 12.99
N GLY A 280 -21.37 -13.31 11.84
CA GLY A 280 -22.82 -13.47 11.77
C GLY A 280 -23.29 -14.68 12.56
N LYS A 281 -24.45 -14.55 13.22
CA LYS A 281 -25.06 -15.63 14.02
C LYS A 281 -26.10 -16.35 13.19
N LEU A 282 -26.12 -17.68 13.22
CA LEU A 282 -27.15 -18.47 12.54
C LEU A 282 -28.11 -19.09 13.56
N GLY A 283 -29.41 -19.06 13.27
CA GLY A 283 -30.43 -19.68 14.13
C GLY A 283 -30.39 -21.22 14.04
N MET A 284 -30.25 -21.89 15.18
CA MET A 284 -30.11 -23.35 15.24
C MET A 284 -31.42 -24.12 14.99
N SER A 285 -32.59 -23.48 15.16
CA SER A 285 -33.90 -24.15 15.04
C SER A 285 -34.14 -24.77 13.66
N LEU A 286 -33.63 -24.15 12.59
CA LEU A 286 -33.84 -24.64 11.22
C LEU A 286 -33.07 -25.93 10.92
N PHE A 287 -32.10 -26.32 11.75
CA PHE A 287 -31.40 -27.59 11.60
C PHE A 287 -32.25 -28.80 12.04
N GLU A 288 -33.30 -28.61 12.84
CA GLU A 288 -34.22 -29.69 13.24
C GLU A 288 -34.91 -30.35 12.04
N ALA A 289 -35.05 -29.61 10.94
CA ALA A 289 -35.55 -30.07 9.65
C ALA A 289 -34.49 -30.83 8.82
N ASN A 290 -33.41 -31.33 9.44
CA ASN A 290 -32.27 -32.01 8.81
C ASN A 290 -31.60 -31.19 7.69
N ARG A 291 -31.58 -29.86 7.83
CA ARG A 291 -30.93 -28.97 6.87
C ARG A 291 -29.42 -28.96 7.09
N SER A 292 -28.66 -28.77 6.02
CA SER A 292 -27.20 -28.59 6.09
C SER A 292 -26.80 -27.18 5.67
N PHE A 293 -25.77 -26.63 6.30
CA PHE A 293 -25.19 -25.33 5.95
C PHE A 293 -23.71 -25.48 5.63
N PHE A 294 -23.31 -25.11 4.42
CA PHE A 294 -21.92 -25.17 3.95
C PHE A 294 -21.38 -23.77 3.75
N GLY A 295 -20.36 -23.40 4.53
CA GLY A 295 -19.57 -22.18 4.27
C GLY A 295 -18.44 -22.48 3.29
N ILE A 296 -18.36 -21.72 2.20
CA ILE A 296 -17.51 -22.04 1.05
C ILE A 296 -16.60 -20.86 0.74
N ASP A 297 -15.29 -21.06 0.90
CA ASP A 297 -14.27 -20.08 0.53
C ASP A 297 -13.14 -20.75 -0.27
N LEU A 298 -13.36 -20.87 -1.59
CA LEU A 298 -12.39 -21.49 -2.50
C LEU A 298 -11.03 -20.77 -2.49
N ALA A 299 -11.00 -19.50 -2.08
CA ALA A 299 -9.77 -18.74 -1.99
C ALA A 299 -9.04 -18.98 -0.66
N ALA A 300 -9.73 -19.11 0.48
CA ALA A 300 -9.11 -19.46 1.76
C ALA A 300 -8.61 -20.91 1.80
N MET A 301 -9.19 -21.80 0.98
CA MET A 301 -8.59 -23.13 0.77
C MET A 301 -7.10 -23.01 0.36
N ALA A 302 -6.67 -21.92 -0.28
CA ALA A 302 -5.28 -21.72 -0.69
C ALA A 302 -4.30 -21.36 0.45
N GLU A 303 -4.79 -20.91 1.62
CA GLU A 303 -3.99 -20.04 2.50
C GLU A 303 -3.64 -20.58 3.89
N GLU A 304 -4.00 -21.80 4.28
CA GLU A 304 -3.65 -22.26 5.63
C GLU A 304 -3.19 -23.72 5.68
N ARG A 305 -1.93 -23.89 6.11
CA ARG A 305 -1.34 -24.99 6.90
C ARG A 305 -0.24 -25.85 6.22
N PRO A 306 0.72 -26.37 7.01
CA PRO A 306 1.97 -26.99 6.53
C PRO A 306 1.71 -28.16 5.56
N ASP A 307 2.50 -28.18 4.47
CA ASP A 307 2.78 -29.17 3.40
C ASP A 307 1.72 -30.21 3.00
N VAL A 308 1.04 -30.87 3.94
CA VAL A 308 0.05 -31.92 3.65
C VAL A 308 -1.28 -31.33 3.17
N ILE A 309 -1.78 -30.28 3.83
CA ILE A 309 -3.06 -29.64 3.45
C ILE A 309 -2.89 -28.82 2.17
N HIS A 310 -1.74 -28.16 1.99
CA HIS A 310 -1.42 -27.44 0.76
C HIS A 310 -1.49 -28.35 -0.47
N ASN A 311 -0.92 -29.55 -0.40
CA ASN A 311 -1.00 -30.53 -1.49
C ASN A 311 -2.44 -30.98 -1.79
N LEU A 312 -3.26 -31.22 -0.76
CA LEU A 312 -4.67 -31.61 -0.93
C LEU A 312 -5.50 -30.51 -1.59
N VAL A 313 -5.34 -29.27 -1.15
CA VAL A 313 -6.00 -28.10 -1.74
C VAL A 313 -5.63 -27.96 -3.21
N LEU A 314 -4.34 -28.10 -3.52
CA LEU A 314 -3.82 -27.97 -4.86
C LEU A 314 -4.36 -29.09 -5.77
N ILE A 315 -4.51 -30.31 -5.24
CA ILE A 315 -5.21 -31.42 -5.92
C ILE A 315 -6.68 -31.10 -6.16
N VAL A 316 -7.40 -30.57 -5.17
CA VAL A 316 -8.83 -30.20 -5.32
C VAL A 316 -8.99 -29.15 -6.41
N ARG A 317 -8.17 -28.09 -6.40
CA ARG A 317 -8.22 -27.03 -7.42
C ARG A 317 -7.84 -27.53 -8.81
N PHE A 318 -6.83 -28.38 -8.91
CA PHE A 318 -6.49 -29.06 -10.16
C PHE A 318 -7.66 -29.89 -10.70
N ARG A 319 -8.31 -30.68 -9.84
CA ARG A 319 -9.50 -31.47 -10.21
C ARG A 319 -10.63 -30.57 -10.69
N LEU A 320 -10.92 -29.48 -9.98
CA LEU A 320 -11.95 -28.51 -10.35
C LEU A 320 -11.64 -27.86 -11.71
N LEU A 321 -10.44 -27.32 -11.91
CA LEU A 321 -10.07 -26.68 -13.16
C LEU A 321 -10.18 -27.64 -14.36
N ASN A 322 -9.69 -28.88 -14.22
CA ASN A 322 -9.83 -29.89 -15.26
C ASN A 322 -11.31 -30.23 -15.51
N LYS A 323 -12.13 -30.33 -14.47
CA LYS A 323 -13.56 -30.62 -14.60
C LYS A 323 -14.27 -29.52 -15.38
N VAL A 324 -13.98 -28.25 -15.08
CA VAL A 324 -14.51 -27.09 -15.82
C VAL A 324 -14.13 -27.17 -17.30
N LEU A 325 -12.86 -27.41 -17.62
CA LEU A 325 -12.41 -27.54 -19.00
C LEU A 325 -13.06 -28.72 -19.72
N GLN A 326 -13.24 -29.86 -19.05
CA GLN A 326 -13.95 -31.01 -19.61
C GLN A 326 -15.42 -30.73 -19.90
N LEU A 327 -16.12 -30.03 -18.99
CA LEU A 327 -17.50 -29.61 -19.21
C LEU A 327 -17.61 -28.68 -20.42
N TYR A 328 -16.67 -27.74 -20.56
CA TYR A 328 -16.61 -26.85 -21.72
C TYR A 328 -16.37 -27.60 -23.03
N ILE A 329 -15.38 -28.51 -23.06
CA ILE A 329 -15.05 -29.30 -24.26
C ILE A 329 -16.25 -30.16 -24.70
N ARG A 330 -17.04 -30.67 -23.74
CA ARG A 330 -18.27 -31.44 -24.02
C ARG A 330 -19.47 -30.57 -24.43
N GLY A 331 -19.34 -29.24 -24.41
CA GLY A 331 -20.42 -28.31 -24.68
C GLY A 331 -21.45 -28.19 -23.56
N ALA A 332 -21.17 -28.73 -22.36
CA ALA A 332 -22.06 -28.67 -21.20
C ALA A 332 -22.11 -27.27 -20.57
N ILE A 333 -21.05 -26.48 -20.73
CA ILE A 333 -20.98 -25.09 -20.28
C ILE A 333 -20.38 -24.21 -21.38
N LYS A 334 -20.69 -22.92 -21.33
CA LYS A 334 -20.16 -21.87 -22.22
C LYS A 334 -19.45 -20.80 -21.38
N PRO A 335 -18.63 -19.92 -21.97
CA PRO A 335 -18.09 -18.77 -21.25
C PRO A 335 -19.18 -17.91 -20.62
N VAL A 336 -18.89 -17.27 -19.49
CA VAL A 336 -19.86 -16.41 -18.81
C VAL A 336 -20.02 -15.12 -19.59
N ARG A 337 -21.24 -14.86 -20.07
CA ARG A 337 -21.63 -13.64 -20.78
C ARG A 337 -22.83 -12.97 -20.07
N PRO A 338 -23.06 -11.66 -20.25
CA PRO A 338 -22.23 -10.70 -20.98
C PRO A 338 -20.88 -10.45 -20.32
N ILE A 339 -19.92 -9.94 -21.09
CA ILE A 339 -18.59 -9.56 -20.60
C ILE A 339 -18.43 -8.06 -20.81
N LYS A 340 -18.07 -7.34 -19.75
CA LYS A 340 -17.61 -5.95 -19.86
C LYS A 340 -16.08 -5.94 -19.85
N VAL A 341 -15.48 -5.56 -20.96
CA VAL A 341 -14.03 -5.47 -21.11
C VAL A 341 -13.56 -4.05 -20.79
N PHE A 342 -12.53 -3.94 -19.97
CA PHE A 342 -11.77 -2.71 -19.74
C PHE A 342 -10.33 -2.94 -20.17
N GLU A 343 -9.69 -1.93 -20.74
CA GLU A 343 -8.25 -1.97 -20.97
C GLU A 343 -7.51 -1.86 -19.63
N ALA A 344 -6.34 -2.48 -19.48
CA ALA A 344 -5.59 -2.47 -18.22
C ALA A 344 -5.25 -1.04 -17.71
N ALA A 345 -5.16 -0.05 -18.59
CA ALA A 345 -4.99 1.35 -18.22
C ALA A 345 -6.22 1.94 -17.47
N GLN A 346 -7.41 1.37 -17.66
CA GLN A 346 -8.69 1.79 -17.07
C GLN A 346 -9.00 1.02 -15.78
N ILE A 347 -7.97 0.58 -15.05
CA ILE A 347 -8.13 -0.31 -13.89
C ILE A 347 -9.01 0.29 -12.79
N LYS A 348 -8.91 1.60 -12.56
CA LYS A 348 -9.72 2.32 -11.55
C LYS A 348 -11.21 2.27 -11.91
N ASP A 349 -11.54 2.48 -13.19
CA ASP A 349 -12.92 2.44 -13.67
C ASP A 349 -13.50 1.03 -13.59
N ALA A 350 -12.70 0.00 -13.87
CA ALA A 350 -13.12 -1.39 -13.71
C ALA A 350 -13.46 -1.73 -12.24
N PHE A 351 -12.64 -1.26 -11.28
CA PHE A 351 -12.91 -1.45 -9.84
C PHE A 351 -14.15 -0.68 -9.38
N ARG A 352 -14.32 0.58 -9.79
CA ARG A 352 -15.53 1.37 -9.49
C ARG A 352 -16.80 0.73 -10.08
N TYR A 353 -16.73 0.30 -11.34
CA TYR A 353 -17.85 -0.39 -12.00
C TYR A 353 -18.24 -1.69 -11.28
N MET A 354 -17.26 -2.44 -10.77
CA MET A 354 -17.54 -3.63 -9.97
C MET A 354 -18.17 -3.29 -8.61
N GLN A 355 -17.65 -2.24 -7.93
CA GLN A 355 -18.10 -1.81 -6.61
C GLN A 355 -19.59 -1.47 -6.58
N GLN A 356 -20.13 -0.89 -7.65
CA GLN A 356 -21.55 -0.55 -7.76
C GLN A 356 -22.48 -1.78 -7.72
N GLY A 357 -21.98 -2.99 -8.00
CA GLY A 357 -22.79 -4.22 -8.00
C GLY A 357 -23.86 -4.29 -9.09
N GLN A 358 -23.85 -3.36 -10.06
CA GLN A 358 -24.86 -3.29 -11.12
C GLN A 358 -24.54 -4.14 -12.34
N HIS A 359 -23.27 -4.54 -12.51
CA HIS A 359 -22.81 -5.32 -13.65
C HIS A 359 -23.59 -6.64 -13.86
N MET A 360 -23.60 -7.09 -15.11
CA MET A 360 -24.08 -8.42 -15.52
C MET A 360 -22.90 -9.25 -16.04
N GLY A 361 -22.93 -10.55 -15.76
CA GLY A 361 -21.87 -11.46 -16.13
C GLY A 361 -20.54 -11.12 -15.45
N LYS A 362 -19.48 -10.95 -16.25
CA LYS A 362 -18.11 -10.81 -15.74
C LYS A 362 -17.43 -9.57 -16.28
N ILE A 363 -16.51 -9.02 -15.49
CA ILE A 363 -15.63 -7.93 -15.88
C ILE A 363 -14.28 -8.56 -16.23
N VAL A 364 -13.75 -8.22 -17.41
CA VAL A 364 -12.44 -8.69 -17.87
C VAL A 364 -11.54 -7.50 -18.13
N LEU A 365 -10.31 -7.60 -17.64
CA LEU A 365 -9.24 -6.65 -17.92
C LEU A 365 -8.38 -7.22 -19.04
N LYS A 366 -8.30 -6.47 -20.13
CA LYS A 366 -7.45 -6.81 -21.28
C LYS A 366 -6.08 -6.20 -21.08
N MET A 367 -5.06 -7.06 -21.09
CA MET A 367 -3.67 -6.64 -20.99
C MET A 367 -3.14 -6.24 -22.37
N PRO A 368 -2.31 -5.19 -22.46
CA PRO A 368 -1.69 -4.80 -23.72
C PRO A 368 -0.78 -5.92 -24.22
N LEU A 369 -0.69 -6.05 -25.55
CA LEU A 369 0.20 -7.03 -26.19
C LEU A 369 1.66 -6.73 -25.87
N ASN A 370 2.01 -5.44 -25.73
CA ASN A 370 3.29 -5.02 -25.21
C ASN A 370 3.12 -4.52 -23.75
N PRO A 371 3.63 -5.26 -22.74
CA PRO A 371 3.62 -4.84 -21.34
C PRO A 371 4.24 -3.46 -21.07
N GLU A 372 5.09 -2.94 -21.97
CA GLU A 372 5.71 -1.63 -21.85
C GLU A 372 4.69 -0.48 -21.99
N GLU A 373 3.58 -0.69 -22.72
CA GLU A 373 2.53 0.32 -22.94
C GLU A 373 1.79 0.72 -21.65
N LEU A 374 1.81 -0.16 -20.64
CA LEU A 374 1.26 0.13 -19.32
C LEU A 374 2.20 1.08 -18.56
N THR A 375 1.82 2.34 -18.37
CA THR A 375 2.56 3.23 -17.48
C THR A 375 2.55 2.65 -16.06
N GLY A 376 3.74 2.36 -15.52
CA GLY A 376 3.87 1.86 -14.15
C GLY A 376 4.87 2.68 -13.36
N THR A 377 4.62 2.83 -12.06
CA THR A 377 5.62 3.38 -11.13
C THR A 377 6.63 2.28 -10.82
N SER A 378 7.91 2.62 -10.81
CA SER A 378 8.87 1.68 -10.25
C SER A 378 8.65 1.60 -8.76
N THR A 379 8.53 0.40 -8.23
CA THR A 379 8.64 0.21 -6.78
C THR A 379 10.07 0.52 -6.36
N SER A 380 10.24 1.16 -5.21
CA SER A 380 11.56 1.27 -4.59
C SER A 380 12.10 -0.15 -4.40
N LYS A 381 13.30 -0.41 -4.91
CA LYS A 381 13.94 -1.72 -4.74
C LYS A 381 14.06 -1.97 -3.24
N LYS A 382 13.48 -3.05 -2.71
CA LYS A 382 13.61 -3.38 -1.28
C LYS A 382 15.10 -3.51 -0.95
N LEU A 383 15.58 -2.79 0.07
CA LEU A 383 16.96 -2.90 0.55
C LEU A 383 17.18 -4.32 1.10
N ILE A 384 18.29 -4.94 0.68
CA ILE A 384 18.75 -6.21 1.22
C ILE A 384 20.20 -6.02 1.63
N LEU A 385 20.45 -6.07 2.93
CA LEU A 385 21.76 -5.96 3.55
C LEU A 385 22.40 -7.34 3.66
N ARG A 386 23.73 -7.37 3.54
CA ARG A 386 24.55 -8.57 3.64
C ARG A 386 24.54 -9.13 5.08
N PRO A 387 24.25 -10.43 5.27
CA PRO A 387 24.28 -11.05 6.59
C PRO A 387 25.69 -11.48 7.03
N ASP A 388 26.66 -11.54 6.11
CA ASP A 388 28.04 -12.03 6.30
C ASP A 388 29.03 -10.93 6.76
N VAL A 389 28.54 -9.74 7.11
CA VAL A 389 29.36 -8.60 7.56
C VAL A 389 28.77 -7.94 8.81
N SER A 390 29.60 -7.12 9.47
CA SER A 390 29.21 -6.24 10.58
C SER A 390 28.92 -4.82 10.13
N TYR A 391 27.93 -4.20 10.76
CA TYR A 391 27.62 -2.78 10.59
C TYR A 391 27.96 -2.00 11.86
N LEU A 392 28.90 -1.06 11.75
CA LEU A 392 29.41 -0.27 12.86
C LEU A 392 28.63 1.05 12.99
N MET A 393 27.89 1.17 14.09
CA MET A 393 27.01 2.28 14.45
C MET A 393 27.67 3.17 15.51
N ILE A 394 28.16 4.34 15.13
CA ILE A 394 28.77 5.31 16.05
C ILE A 394 27.70 6.24 16.59
N GLY A 395 27.49 6.24 17.91
CA GLY A 395 26.40 7.02 18.51
C GLY A 395 24.99 6.49 18.18
N GLY A 396 24.87 5.27 17.64
CA GLY A 396 23.61 4.68 17.17
C GLY A 396 22.65 4.18 18.25
N LEU A 397 22.86 4.52 19.53
CA LEU A 397 21.97 4.09 20.64
C LEU A 397 20.92 5.14 21.04
N GLY A 398 20.91 6.32 20.43
CA GLY A 398 19.82 7.29 20.57
C GLY A 398 18.60 6.90 19.71
N GLY A 399 17.45 7.56 19.90
CA GLY A 399 16.18 7.16 19.24
C GLY A 399 16.28 6.95 17.73
N LEU A 400 16.91 7.89 17.00
CA LEU A 400 17.11 7.73 15.55
C LEU A 400 18.05 6.57 15.19
N GLY A 401 19.09 6.35 15.99
CA GLY A 401 20.03 5.24 15.78
C GLY A 401 19.36 3.88 15.97
N GLN A 402 18.49 3.75 16.98
CA GLN A 402 17.71 2.55 17.23
C GLN A 402 16.72 2.29 16.08
N ALA A 403 15.99 3.30 15.62
CA ALA A 403 15.10 3.17 14.46
C ALA A 403 15.85 2.64 13.23
N ILE A 404 17.04 3.19 12.96
CA ILE A 404 17.88 2.77 11.84
C ILE A 404 18.39 1.34 12.03
N SER A 405 18.91 0.95 13.20
CA SER A 405 19.41 -0.42 13.40
C SER A 405 18.30 -1.47 13.35
N THR A 406 17.09 -1.15 13.82
CA THR A 406 15.92 -2.01 13.67
C THR A 406 15.55 -2.17 12.20
N TRP A 407 15.47 -1.07 11.44
CA TRP A 407 15.22 -1.11 9.99
C TRP A 407 16.29 -1.89 9.22
N MET A 408 17.57 -1.78 9.63
CA MET A 408 18.66 -2.56 9.05
C MET A 408 18.50 -4.06 9.33
N ALA A 409 18.10 -4.44 10.55
CA ALA A 409 17.82 -5.83 10.90
C ALA A 409 16.67 -6.42 10.07
N GLU A 410 15.59 -5.66 9.88
CA GLU A 410 14.47 -6.02 8.98
C GLU A 410 14.90 -6.14 7.51
N SER A 411 15.92 -5.35 7.13
CA SER A 411 16.51 -5.35 5.80
C SER A 411 17.59 -6.43 5.61
N GLY A 412 17.83 -7.30 6.59
CA GLY A 412 18.72 -8.47 6.47
C GLY A 412 20.08 -8.34 7.15
N ALA A 413 20.39 -7.23 7.82
CA ALA A 413 21.58 -7.13 8.65
C ALA A 413 21.53 -8.16 9.79
N LYS A 414 22.67 -8.82 10.06
CA LYS A 414 22.77 -9.85 11.09
C LYS A 414 23.81 -9.56 12.16
N ASN A 415 24.78 -8.67 11.93
CA ASN A 415 25.80 -8.34 12.92
C ASN A 415 25.87 -6.82 13.07
N LEU A 416 25.54 -6.33 14.27
CA LEU A 416 25.48 -4.90 14.59
C LEU A 416 26.49 -4.58 15.69
N ILE A 417 27.29 -3.55 15.48
CA ILE A 417 28.30 -3.09 16.44
C ILE A 417 27.98 -1.66 16.84
N PHE A 418 27.85 -1.37 18.13
CA PHE A 418 27.60 -0.03 18.65
C PHE A 418 28.84 0.50 19.38
N LEU A 419 29.33 1.67 18.96
CA LEU A 419 30.39 2.41 19.68
C LEU A 419 29.81 3.73 20.21
N SER A 420 29.73 3.84 21.53
CA SER A 420 29.34 5.08 22.21
C SER A 420 29.86 5.09 23.64
N ARG A 421 29.93 6.27 24.29
CA ARG A 421 30.49 6.43 25.64
C ARG A 421 29.81 5.54 26.70
N SER A 422 28.53 5.26 26.49
CA SER A 422 27.64 4.51 27.39
C SER A 422 27.16 3.18 26.83
N ALA A 423 27.69 2.72 25.68
CA ALA A 423 27.23 1.49 25.04
C ALA A 423 27.27 0.29 26.02
N GLY A 424 26.15 -0.42 26.13
CA GLY A 424 26.00 -1.57 27.04
C GLY A 424 26.00 -1.26 28.55
N LYS A 425 26.04 0.01 28.97
CA LYS A 425 26.09 0.40 30.39
C LYS A 425 24.73 0.67 31.05
N THR A 426 23.64 0.70 30.29
CA THR A 426 22.30 1.01 30.81
C THR A 426 21.35 -0.16 30.57
N GLU A 427 20.36 -0.32 31.43
CA GLU A 427 19.33 -1.35 31.30
C GLU A 427 18.51 -1.18 30.00
N ALA A 428 18.29 0.06 29.57
CA ALA A 428 17.67 0.38 28.28
C ALA A 428 18.48 -0.16 27.09
N HIS A 429 19.82 -0.06 27.11
CA HIS A 429 20.66 -0.65 26.06
C HIS A 429 20.54 -2.17 26.05
N ILE A 430 20.54 -2.81 27.22
CA ILE A 430 20.42 -4.27 27.34
C ILE A 430 19.07 -4.75 26.79
N SER A 431 17.97 -4.07 27.15
CA SER A 431 16.64 -4.38 26.62
C SER A 431 16.59 -4.27 25.10
N TYR A 432 17.14 -3.17 24.55
CA TYR A 432 17.16 -2.97 23.10
C TYR A 432 18.03 -4.01 22.36
N PHE A 433 19.15 -4.44 22.95
CA PHE A 433 19.98 -5.49 22.37
C PHE A 433 19.24 -6.84 22.34
N ASN A 434 18.49 -7.18 23.38
CA ASN A 434 17.66 -8.38 23.39
C ASN A 434 16.57 -8.35 22.30
N GLU A 435 16.01 -7.18 21.98
CA GLU A 435 15.05 -7.01 20.88
C GLU A 435 15.72 -7.33 19.53
N LEU A 436 16.90 -6.75 19.26
CA LEU A 436 17.67 -7.01 18.04
C LEU A 436 18.10 -8.49 17.93
N GLU A 437 18.46 -9.12 19.05
CA GLU A 437 18.79 -10.55 19.11
C GLU A 437 17.57 -11.43 18.82
N THR A 438 16.38 -11.03 19.28
CA THR A 438 15.11 -11.71 18.96
C THR A 438 14.77 -11.62 17.46
N MET A 439 15.22 -10.55 16.78
CA MET A 439 15.15 -10.43 15.31
C MET A 439 16.24 -11.26 14.58
N GLY A 440 17.05 -12.01 15.33
CA GLY A 440 18.10 -12.89 14.84
C GLY A 440 19.40 -12.17 14.48
N CYS A 441 19.69 -11.03 15.12
CA CYS A 441 20.98 -10.35 15.01
C CYS A 441 21.94 -10.76 16.13
N SER A 442 23.25 -10.57 15.91
CA SER A 442 24.29 -10.55 16.93
C SER A 442 24.69 -9.10 17.19
N VAL A 443 24.71 -8.69 18.47
CA VAL A 443 25.03 -7.33 18.88
C VAL A 443 26.33 -7.28 19.67
N GLN A 444 27.23 -6.37 19.29
CA GLN A 444 28.44 -6.04 20.07
C GLN A 444 28.40 -4.58 20.49
N ALA A 445 28.75 -4.30 21.75
CA ALA A 445 28.75 -2.95 22.29
C ALA A 445 30.13 -2.61 22.85
N PHE A 446 30.71 -1.51 22.37
CA PHE A 446 32.00 -1.00 22.83
C PHE A 446 31.78 0.37 23.49
N ALA A 447 32.06 0.42 24.79
CA ALA A 447 32.00 1.68 25.53
C ALA A 447 33.27 2.50 25.28
N GLY A 448 33.17 3.59 24.53
CA GLY A 448 34.31 4.43 24.14
C GLY A 448 33.91 5.69 23.38
N SER A 449 34.88 6.50 23.02
CA SER A 449 34.70 7.71 22.22
C SER A 449 35.31 7.57 20.84
N VAL A 450 34.56 7.90 19.80
CA VAL A 450 35.07 7.90 18.42
C VAL A 450 36.24 8.89 18.23
N SER A 451 36.29 9.96 19.03
CA SER A 451 37.41 10.92 19.01
C SER A 451 38.72 10.35 19.56
N VAL A 452 38.71 9.14 20.15
CA VAL A 452 39.89 8.43 20.65
C VAL A 452 40.18 7.26 19.72
N LEU A 453 41.30 7.32 18.99
CA LEU A 453 41.66 6.30 17.99
C LEU A 453 41.70 4.88 18.58
N ALA A 454 42.25 4.72 19.78
CA ALA A 454 42.35 3.41 20.43
C ALA A 454 40.98 2.75 20.69
N ASP A 455 39.95 3.54 20.98
CA ASP A 455 38.59 3.02 21.19
C ASP A 455 37.97 2.54 19.87
N VAL A 456 38.22 3.28 18.78
CA VAL A 456 37.79 2.89 17.42
C VAL A 456 38.52 1.63 16.96
N GLU A 457 39.84 1.58 17.12
CA GLU A 457 40.66 0.41 16.80
C GLU A 457 40.23 -0.82 17.61
N ASN A 458 39.86 -0.64 18.88
CA ASN A 458 39.34 -1.71 19.72
C ASN A 458 38.01 -2.26 19.19
N ALA A 459 37.08 -1.39 18.75
CA ALA A 459 35.81 -1.82 18.16
C ALA A 459 36.01 -2.54 16.81
N VAL A 460 36.90 -2.04 15.96
CA VAL A 460 37.20 -2.64 14.65
C VAL A 460 37.91 -3.99 14.79
N LYS A 461 38.95 -4.06 15.64
CA LYS A 461 39.76 -5.27 15.81
C LYS A 461 38.99 -6.44 16.43
N ASN A 462 38.03 -6.16 17.31
CA ASN A 462 37.25 -7.18 18.00
C ASN A 462 35.92 -7.49 17.30
N ALA A 463 35.66 -6.93 16.12
CA ALA A 463 34.49 -7.27 15.34
C ALA A 463 34.50 -8.76 14.96
N THR A 464 33.44 -9.49 15.32
CA THR A 464 33.29 -10.92 15.00
C THR A 464 33.23 -11.25 13.51
N MET A 465 32.76 -10.31 12.69
CA MET A 465 32.67 -10.41 11.23
C MET A 465 33.30 -9.17 10.59
N PRO A 466 33.83 -9.25 9.35
CA PRO A 466 34.38 -8.10 8.64
C PRO A 466 33.41 -6.93 8.60
N ILE A 467 33.91 -5.70 8.70
CA ILE A 467 33.04 -4.51 8.69
C ILE A 467 32.67 -4.19 7.25
N GLY A 468 31.38 -4.28 6.93
CA GLY A 468 30.85 -3.98 5.60
C GLY A 468 30.19 -2.61 5.50
N GLY A 469 29.76 -2.01 6.62
CA GLY A 469 29.14 -0.69 6.60
C GLY A 469 29.33 0.07 7.89
N VAL A 470 29.42 1.40 7.78
CA VAL A 470 29.63 2.28 8.94
C VAL A 470 28.67 3.46 8.90
N MET A 471 28.07 3.78 10.04
CA MET A 471 27.25 4.97 10.23
C MET A 471 27.83 5.84 11.34
N GLN A 472 28.27 7.03 10.97
CA GLN A 472 28.76 8.02 11.91
C GLN A 472 27.63 8.98 12.30
N MET A 473 26.96 8.68 13.43
CA MET A 473 25.82 9.44 13.97
C MET A 473 26.15 10.23 15.24
N SER A 474 27.40 10.26 15.68
CA SER A 474 27.78 10.97 16.90
C SER A 474 27.54 12.47 16.79
N MET A 475 26.90 13.00 17.83
CA MET A 475 26.54 14.40 17.94
C MET A 475 26.72 14.89 19.37
N VAL A 476 27.25 16.11 19.50
CA VAL A 476 27.25 16.89 20.73
C VAL A 476 26.92 18.33 20.35
N LEU A 477 25.94 18.92 21.03
CA LEU A 477 25.55 20.32 20.84
C LEU A 477 26.07 21.19 21.99
N ARG A 478 26.56 22.37 21.62
CA ARG A 478 27.10 23.42 22.51
C ARG A 478 26.76 24.78 21.89
N ASP A 479 25.47 25.05 21.80
CA ASP A 479 24.95 26.24 21.13
C ASP A 479 25.30 27.49 21.95
N GLN A 480 26.00 28.42 21.31
CA GLN A 480 26.48 29.65 21.92
C GLN A 480 26.73 30.72 20.85
N ALA A 481 26.48 31.99 21.20
CA ALA A 481 26.88 33.09 20.34
C ALA A 481 28.41 33.07 20.14
N PHE A 482 28.89 33.22 18.91
CA PHE A 482 30.33 33.07 18.59
C PHE A 482 31.23 33.93 19.50
N ALA A 483 30.83 35.18 19.79
CA ALA A 483 31.58 36.09 20.66
C ALA A 483 31.72 35.62 22.13
N ARG A 484 30.92 34.65 22.56
CA ARG A 484 30.89 34.08 23.92
C ARG A 484 31.30 32.61 23.96
N MET A 485 31.62 32.02 22.80
CA MET A 485 31.94 30.60 22.69
C MET A 485 33.36 30.34 23.20
N SER A 486 33.48 29.45 24.18
CA SER A 486 34.76 28.96 24.67
C SER A 486 35.38 27.94 23.72
N ILE A 487 36.70 27.76 23.81
CA ILE A 487 37.40 26.71 23.05
C ILE A 487 36.93 25.30 23.43
N ASP A 488 36.51 25.09 24.68
CA ASP A 488 35.99 23.81 25.14
C ASP A 488 34.62 23.50 24.53
N GLU A 489 33.73 24.49 24.44
CA GLU A 489 32.45 24.37 23.74
C GLU A 489 32.62 24.14 22.23
N TRP A 490 33.64 24.77 21.63
CA TRP A 490 34.02 24.51 20.25
C TRP A 490 34.48 23.06 20.06
N ASN A 491 35.50 22.63 20.80
CA ASN A 491 36.10 21.30 20.69
C ASN A 491 35.08 20.19 21.00
N ALA A 492 34.20 20.39 21.98
CA ALA A 492 33.19 19.40 22.34
C ALA A 492 32.20 19.09 21.20
N ALA A 493 31.82 20.09 20.39
CA ALA A 493 30.92 19.89 19.25
C ALA A 493 31.64 19.39 18.00
N VAL A 494 32.90 19.79 17.81
CA VAL A 494 33.69 19.50 16.60
C VAL A 494 34.36 18.12 16.66
N ALA A 495 34.96 17.74 17.79
CA ALA A 495 35.79 16.54 17.91
C ALA A 495 35.10 15.21 17.53
N PRO A 496 33.80 14.97 17.84
CA PRO A 496 33.13 13.74 17.42
C PRO A 496 32.98 13.62 15.90
N LYS A 497 32.80 14.75 15.20
CA LYS A 497 32.63 14.78 13.74
C LYS A 497 33.95 14.85 12.99
N VAL A 498 34.92 15.62 13.46
CA VAL A 498 36.21 15.79 12.78
C VAL A 498 37.17 14.68 13.15
N ASP A 499 37.69 14.69 14.38
CA ASP A 499 38.65 13.69 14.86
C ASP A 499 38.04 12.29 14.81
N GLY A 500 36.76 12.17 15.16
CA GLY A 500 36.04 10.91 15.09
C GLY A 500 35.99 10.30 13.69
N THR A 501 35.61 11.08 12.68
CA THR A 501 35.58 10.61 11.28
C THR A 501 36.98 10.31 10.76
N TRP A 502 37.97 11.09 11.17
CA TRP A 502 39.36 10.85 10.80
C TRP A 502 39.91 9.56 11.43
N ASN A 503 39.55 9.27 12.69
CA ASN A 503 39.92 8.03 13.36
C ASN A 503 39.26 6.81 12.69
N LEU A 504 37.97 6.91 12.33
CA LEU A 504 37.27 5.87 11.55
C LEU A 504 37.98 5.61 10.22
N HIS A 505 38.35 6.67 9.49
CA HIS A 505 39.07 6.53 8.24
C HIS A 505 40.37 5.74 8.38
N LYS A 506 41.18 6.05 9.39
CA LYS A 506 42.44 5.36 9.67
C LYS A 506 42.23 3.91 10.10
N ALA A 507 41.31 3.66 11.03
CA ALA A 507 41.06 2.33 11.55
C ALA A 507 40.49 1.37 10.50
N LEU A 508 39.78 1.89 9.49
CA LEU A 508 39.10 1.12 8.44
C LEU A 508 39.85 1.10 7.11
N GLU A 509 41.11 1.57 7.05
CA GLU A 509 41.87 1.69 5.80
C GLU A 509 42.04 0.35 5.06
N LYS A 510 42.02 -0.77 5.79
CA LYS A 510 42.17 -2.13 5.25
C LYS A 510 40.84 -2.85 5.01
N GLU A 511 39.71 -2.28 5.44
CA GLU A 511 38.40 -2.89 5.33
C GLU A 511 37.74 -2.56 3.98
N THR A 512 37.02 -3.54 3.41
CA THR A 512 36.24 -3.32 2.19
C THR A 512 34.81 -2.98 2.54
N LEU A 513 34.50 -1.68 2.56
CA LEU A 513 33.17 -1.18 2.91
C LEU A 513 32.24 -1.16 1.70
N ASP A 514 30.98 -1.51 1.90
CA ASP A 514 29.87 -1.24 0.99
C ASP A 514 29.45 0.24 1.10
N PHE A 515 29.44 0.79 2.31
CA PHE A 515 29.14 2.20 2.57
C PHE A 515 29.79 2.75 3.85
N LEU A 516 30.04 4.06 3.84
CA LEU A 516 30.33 4.87 5.02
C LEU A 516 29.40 6.08 4.97
N ILE A 517 28.44 6.15 5.88
CA ILE A 517 27.44 7.23 5.92
C ILE A 517 27.76 8.16 7.08
N LEU A 518 27.89 9.44 6.78
CA LEU A 518 28.13 10.50 7.74
C LEU A 518 26.83 11.28 7.97
N PHE A 519 26.43 11.41 9.23
CA PHE A 519 25.25 12.19 9.57
C PHE A 519 25.70 13.62 9.86
N SER A 520 25.38 14.49 8.90
CA SER A 520 25.62 15.93 8.97
C SER A 520 24.31 16.64 9.31
N SER A 521 24.26 17.96 9.15
CA SER A 521 23.04 18.72 9.32
C SER A 521 22.94 19.80 8.26
N PHE A 522 21.72 20.01 7.79
CA PHE A 522 21.38 21.15 6.94
C PHE A 522 21.85 22.50 7.53
N SER A 523 21.98 22.61 8.86
CA SER A 523 22.52 23.79 9.51
C SER A 523 23.94 24.15 9.05
N GLY A 524 24.76 23.16 8.67
CA GLY A 524 26.09 23.35 8.08
C GLY A 524 26.04 24.05 6.72
N LEU A 525 24.98 23.81 5.95
CA LEU A 525 24.84 24.38 4.61
C LEU A 525 24.39 25.83 4.64
N VAL A 526 23.35 26.15 5.42
CA VAL A 526 22.72 27.49 5.41
C VAL A 526 23.13 28.38 6.58
N GLY A 527 23.76 27.81 7.60
CA GLY A 527 24.20 28.51 8.80
C GLY A 527 23.07 28.75 9.80
N GLN A 528 23.07 27.99 10.90
CA GLN A 528 22.23 28.29 12.07
C GLN A 528 22.92 29.19 13.08
N TRP A 529 22.17 30.15 13.60
CA TRP A 529 22.68 31.16 14.52
C TRP A 529 22.94 30.49 15.88
N GLY A 530 24.10 30.76 16.47
CA GLY A 530 24.52 30.11 17.72
C GLY A 530 25.15 28.72 17.55
N GLN A 531 25.20 28.17 16.34
CA GLN A 531 25.71 26.81 16.07
C GLN A 531 27.00 26.80 15.24
N VAL A 532 27.83 27.83 15.32
CA VAL A 532 29.05 27.95 14.49
C VAL A 532 30.03 26.77 14.65
N ASN A 533 30.20 26.25 15.87
CA ASN A 533 30.97 25.03 16.14
C ASN A 533 30.35 23.80 15.47
N TYR A 534 29.06 23.57 15.66
CA TYR A 534 28.33 22.44 15.09
C TYR A 534 28.31 22.47 13.55
N ASN A 535 28.02 23.64 12.97
CA ASN A 535 28.02 23.87 11.53
C ASN A 535 29.40 23.62 10.91
N SER A 536 30.48 23.98 11.62
CA SER A 536 31.85 23.73 11.17
C SER A 536 32.16 22.23 11.12
N GLY A 537 31.76 21.48 12.16
CA GLY A 537 31.91 20.02 12.18
C GLY A 537 31.13 19.32 11.07
N ASN A 538 29.91 19.78 10.78
CA ASN A 538 29.07 19.28 9.68
C ASN A 538 29.68 19.57 8.30
N THR A 539 30.12 20.81 8.06
CA THR A 539 30.77 21.19 6.79
C THR A 539 32.06 20.39 6.53
N PHE A 540 32.78 19.99 7.60
CA PHE A 540 33.91 19.07 7.46
C PHE A 540 33.47 17.69 6.96
N LEU A 541 32.36 17.13 7.45
CA LEU A 541 31.84 15.83 6.98
C LEU A 541 31.51 15.89 5.49
N ASP A 542 30.91 17.01 5.05
CA ASP A 542 30.56 17.24 3.64
C ASP A 542 31.81 17.23 2.75
N ALA A 543 32.86 17.96 3.16
CA ALA A 543 34.13 17.99 2.46
C ALA A 543 34.87 16.64 2.54
N PHE A 544 34.72 15.90 3.65
CA PHE A 544 35.38 14.61 3.86
C PHE A 544 34.89 13.54 2.89
N VAL A 545 33.60 13.55 2.51
CA VAL A 545 33.09 12.66 1.45
C VAL A 545 33.83 12.88 0.14
N GLN A 546 34.06 14.15 -0.25
CA GLN A 546 34.79 14.49 -1.47
C GLN A 546 36.24 14.00 -1.39
N TYR A 547 36.89 14.16 -0.23
CA TYR A 547 38.22 13.61 0.02
C TYR A 547 38.26 12.08 -0.14
N ARG A 548 37.32 11.33 0.47
CA ARG A 548 37.30 9.86 0.35
C ARG A 548 37.02 9.39 -1.07
N HIS A 549 36.12 10.07 -1.79
CA HIS A 549 35.83 9.77 -3.19
C HIS A 549 37.06 9.96 -4.09
N ASN A 550 37.89 10.98 -3.84
CA ASN A 550 39.15 11.17 -4.56
C ASN A 550 40.18 10.05 -4.29
N LEU A 551 40.03 9.30 -3.20
CA LEU A 551 40.81 8.09 -2.91
C LEU A 551 40.17 6.82 -3.51
N GLY A 552 39.04 6.93 -4.21
CA GLY A 552 38.28 5.79 -4.72
C GLY A 552 37.49 5.03 -3.65
N LEU A 553 37.37 5.58 -2.44
CA LEU A 553 36.76 4.92 -1.29
C LEU A 553 35.30 5.35 -1.09
N PRO A 554 34.41 4.46 -0.63
CA PRO A 554 32.99 4.77 -0.50
C PRO A 554 32.73 5.69 0.68
N ALA A 555 31.99 6.77 0.48
CA ALA A 555 31.48 7.66 1.51
C ALA A 555 30.22 8.38 1.02
N SER A 556 29.30 8.68 1.93
CA SER A 556 28.20 9.58 1.67
C SER A 556 27.85 10.37 2.93
N VAL A 557 27.18 11.50 2.76
CA VAL A 557 26.76 12.38 3.84
C VAL A 557 25.30 12.75 3.67
N LEU A 558 24.56 12.68 4.78
CA LEU A 558 23.17 13.07 4.85
C LEU A 558 23.05 14.30 5.77
N ASP A 559 22.79 15.46 5.16
CA ASP A 559 22.57 16.73 5.83
C ASP A 559 21.14 16.81 6.37
N LEU A 560 20.95 16.32 7.59
CA LEU A 560 19.63 16.18 8.21
C LEU A 560 19.01 17.52 8.63
N GLY A 561 17.73 17.66 8.32
CA GLY A 561 16.83 18.66 8.89
C GLY A 561 16.28 18.25 10.27
N CYS A 562 15.22 18.92 10.70
CA CYS A 562 14.57 18.63 11.98
C CYS A 562 13.74 17.34 11.89
N VAL A 563 14.08 16.31 12.66
CA VAL A 563 13.30 15.06 12.76
C VAL A 563 12.38 15.14 13.98
N VAL A 564 11.07 14.96 13.78
CA VAL A 564 10.05 15.31 14.80
C VAL A 564 9.59 14.14 15.65
N ASP A 565 9.78 12.92 15.18
CA ASP A 565 9.31 11.67 15.81
C ASP A 565 10.43 10.76 16.30
N ALA A 566 11.70 11.06 15.97
CA ALA A 566 12.86 10.31 16.45
C ALA A 566 14.10 11.21 16.68
N GLY A 567 14.86 10.89 17.73
CA GLY A 567 16.15 11.51 18.04
C GLY A 567 16.10 12.71 18.98
N TYR A 568 17.17 13.52 18.98
CA TYR A 568 17.38 14.57 19.98
C TYR A 568 16.26 15.62 20.02
N VAL A 569 15.70 16.00 18.87
CA VAL A 569 14.68 17.05 18.82
C VAL A 569 13.33 16.57 19.35
N SER A 570 12.92 15.32 19.06
CA SER A 570 11.70 14.73 19.64
C SER A 570 11.81 14.53 21.15
N GLU A 571 13.02 14.29 21.67
CA GLU A 571 13.31 14.21 23.10
C GLU A 571 13.36 15.58 23.80
N ASN A 572 13.40 16.70 23.06
CA ASN A 572 13.49 18.07 23.58
C ASN A 572 12.38 18.97 23.01
N GLN A 573 11.18 18.88 23.59
CA GLN A 573 9.96 19.56 23.09
C GLN A 573 10.11 21.07 22.89
N SER A 574 10.84 21.77 23.77
CA SER A 574 11.05 23.23 23.65
C SER A 574 11.87 23.62 22.40
N VAL A 575 12.83 22.77 22.02
CA VAL A 575 13.63 22.94 20.79
C VAL A 575 12.77 22.67 19.56
N LEU A 576 11.95 21.62 19.61
CA LEU A 576 11.00 21.28 18.54
C LEU A 576 10.02 22.43 18.28
N ASP A 577 9.36 22.93 19.32
CA ASP A 577 8.37 24.02 19.21
C ASP A 577 9.00 25.30 18.64
N THR A 578 10.23 25.61 19.08
CA THR A 578 11.00 26.76 18.56
C THR A 578 11.29 26.60 17.07
N LEU A 579 11.78 25.43 16.64
CA LEU A 579 12.12 25.17 15.24
C LEU A 579 10.88 25.19 14.34
N LEU A 580 9.78 24.57 14.76
CA LEU A 580 8.53 24.55 13.99
C LEU A 580 7.89 25.94 13.88
N SER A 581 8.06 26.80 14.90
CA SER A 581 7.59 28.20 14.86
C SER A 581 8.23 29.04 13.75
N THR A 582 9.35 28.58 13.18
CA THR A 582 10.04 29.25 12.06
C THR A 582 9.51 28.88 10.67
N SER A 583 8.42 28.10 10.61
CA SER A 583 7.90 27.50 9.37
C SER A 583 8.82 26.45 8.75
N LEU A 584 9.71 25.85 9.56
CA LEU A 584 10.54 24.71 9.15
C LEU A 584 9.67 23.46 9.01
N TYR A 585 9.90 22.69 7.95
CA TYR A 585 9.27 21.38 7.80
C TYR A 585 9.93 20.34 8.73
N GLY A 586 9.10 19.64 9.48
CA GLY A 586 9.50 18.50 10.30
C GLY A 586 9.56 17.22 9.46
N LEU A 587 10.72 16.56 9.46
CA LEU A 587 10.94 15.24 8.88
C LEU A 587 10.41 14.16 9.82
N HIS A 588 9.89 13.10 9.22
CA HIS A 588 9.53 11.88 9.90
C HIS A 588 10.64 10.82 9.77
N GLU A 589 10.61 9.82 10.66
CA GLU A 589 11.53 8.69 10.65
C GLU A 589 11.67 8.07 9.25
N GLN A 590 10.53 7.85 8.57
CA GLN A 590 10.47 7.25 7.24
C GLN A 590 11.24 8.08 6.19
N ASP A 591 11.19 9.42 6.26
CA ASP A 591 11.93 10.30 5.35
C ASP A 591 13.45 10.06 5.47
N VAL A 592 13.92 9.80 6.69
CA VAL A 592 15.33 9.51 6.97
C VAL A 592 15.69 8.12 6.45
N LEU A 593 14.88 7.10 6.71
CA LEU A 593 15.15 5.72 6.27
C LEU A 593 15.22 5.60 4.74
N GLU A 594 14.28 6.21 4.02
CA GLU A 594 14.27 6.23 2.55
C GLU A 594 15.50 6.96 1.99
N SER A 595 15.86 8.08 2.62
CA SER A 595 17.06 8.84 2.23
C SER A 595 18.34 8.05 2.50
N LEU A 596 18.41 7.32 3.61
CA LEU A 596 19.55 6.45 3.93
C LEU A 596 19.72 5.33 2.92
N GLN A 597 18.62 4.69 2.50
CA GLN A 597 18.66 3.70 1.44
C GLN A 597 19.28 4.27 0.15
N MET A 598 18.88 5.48 -0.24
CA MET A 598 19.46 6.17 -1.39
C MET A 598 20.95 6.46 -1.18
N MET A 599 21.35 6.94 0.00
CA MET A 599 22.75 7.26 0.31
C MET A 599 23.65 6.03 0.39
N MET A 600 23.14 4.88 0.82
CA MET A 600 23.87 3.60 0.71
C MET A 600 24.23 3.32 -0.75
N GLY A 601 23.28 3.47 -1.68
CA GLY A 601 23.52 3.28 -3.12
C GLY A 601 24.44 4.32 -3.75
N ARG A 602 24.57 5.51 -3.15
CA ARG A 602 25.41 6.62 -3.61
C ARG A 602 26.74 6.75 -2.86
N SER A 603 27.09 5.79 -2.02
CA SER A 603 28.33 5.85 -1.25
C SER A 603 29.57 5.64 -2.13
N ALA A 604 29.47 4.85 -3.20
CA ALA A 604 30.58 4.69 -4.13
C ALA A 604 30.87 5.99 -4.90
N PRO A 605 32.15 6.30 -5.20
CA PRO A 605 32.51 7.46 -6.01
C PRO A 605 31.90 7.35 -7.41
N ALA A 606 31.27 8.44 -7.87
CA ALA A 606 30.73 8.51 -9.22
C ALA A 606 31.87 8.67 -10.26
N PRO A 607 31.74 8.10 -11.47
CA PRO A 607 32.71 8.35 -12.53
C PRO A 607 32.76 9.85 -12.88
N PRO A 608 33.93 10.39 -13.25
CA PRO A 608 34.08 11.80 -13.57
C PRO A 608 33.15 12.18 -14.72
N SER A 609 32.26 13.14 -14.47
CA SER A 609 31.36 13.68 -15.48
C SER A 609 32.11 14.73 -16.31
N PRO A 610 31.99 14.74 -17.65
CA PRO A 610 32.58 15.77 -18.52
C PRO A 610 31.89 17.14 -18.40
N ALA A 611 31.01 17.34 -17.42
CA ALA A 611 30.22 18.54 -17.26
C ALA A 611 31.04 19.74 -16.76
N LYS A 612 30.70 20.95 -17.23
CA LYS A 612 31.23 22.23 -16.73
C LYS A 612 30.75 22.60 -15.31
N THR A 613 30.15 21.66 -14.58
CA THR A 613 29.53 21.85 -13.27
C THR A 613 29.97 20.74 -12.33
N TYR A 614 30.40 21.11 -11.13
CA TYR A 614 30.71 20.14 -10.08
C TYR A 614 29.45 19.74 -9.32
N THR A 615 29.21 18.44 -9.20
CA THR A 615 28.12 17.86 -8.40
C THR A 615 28.62 16.58 -7.74
N ASN A 616 28.36 16.41 -6.44
CA ASN A 616 28.64 15.17 -5.72
C ASN A 616 27.33 14.49 -5.31
N PRO A 617 26.91 13.39 -5.97
CA PRO A 617 25.73 12.63 -5.58
C PRO A 617 25.79 12.05 -4.16
N GLY A 618 26.98 11.89 -3.61
CA GLY A 618 27.23 11.40 -2.26
C GLY A 618 26.89 12.39 -1.15
N GLN A 619 26.43 13.61 -1.46
CA GLN A 619 25.92 14.59 -0.49
C GLN A 619 24.46 14.93 -0.80
N VAL A 620 23.58 14.74 0.18
CA VAL A 620 22.16 15.11 0.07
C VAL A 620 21.70 15.78 1.35
N SER A 621 20.93 16.86 1.22
CA SER A 621 20.23 17.49 2.33
C SER A 621 18.74 17.22 2.27
N ILE A 622 18.17 16.90 3.43
CA ILE A 622 16.74 16.63 3.59
C ILE A 622 16.12 17.59 4.61
N GLY A 623 14.82 17.85 4.47
CA GLY A 623 14.10 18.77 5.35
C GLY A 623 14.30 20.26 5.01
N VAL A 624 14.93 20.58 3.87
CA VAL A 624 15.04 21.95 3.35
C VAL A 624 13.71 22.37 2.72
N ARG A 625 12.67 22.49 3.54
CA ARG A 625 11.32 22.81 3.09
C ARG A 625 10.66 23.77 4.08
N SER A 626 9.85 24.67 3.56
CA SER A 626 9.01 25.53 4.38
C SER A 626 7.56 25.06 4.37
N THR A 627 6.91 25.15 5.53
CA THR A 627 5.48 24.85 5.71
C THR A 627 4.59 26.02 5.29
N MET A 628 5.15 27.22 5.13
CA MET A 628 4.47 28.41 4.63
C MET A 628 5.16 28.91 3.37
N PRO A 629 4.44 29.56 2.43
CA PRO A 629 5.08 30.16 1.27
C PRO A 629 6.21 31.11 1.68
N LEU A 630 7.33 31.10 0.94
CA LEU A 630 8.48 31.95 1.29
C LEU A 630 8.13 33.44 1.25
N ALA A 631 7.16 33.85 0.44
CA ALA A 631 6.70 35.24 0.36
C ALA A 631 5.97 35.71 1.62
N GLU A 632 5.42 34.80 2.43
CA GLU A 632 4.61 35.16 3.60
C GLU A 632 5.41 35.99 4.62
N PRO A 633 4.85 37.10 5.14
CA PRO A 633 5.51 37.93 6.15
C PRO A 633 5.82 37.17 7.44
N GLY A 634 4.99 36.18 7.80
CA GLY A 634 5.14 35.34 8.99
C GLY A 634 6.24 34.27 8.88
N ASN A 635 6.75 34.00 7.66
CA ASN A 635 7.77 32.98 7.45
C ASN A 635 9.15 33.46 7.91
N ARG A 636 9.68 32.78 8.95
CA ARG A 636 10.94 33.12 9.64
C ARG A 636 12.09 32.16 9.31
N ILE A 637 11.97 31.34 8.27
CA ILE A 637 12.99 30.35 7.94
C ILE A 637 14.30 31.03 7.51
N ILE A 638 15.41 30.58 8.08
CA ILE A 638 16.71 31.29 7.99
C ILE A 638 17.26 31.40 6.57
N TRP A 639 16.93 30.44 5.70
CA TRP A 639 17.45 30.34 4.33
C TRP A 639 16.55 31.01 3.28
N LYS A 640 15.44 31.65 3.70
CA LYS A 640 14.47 32.35 2.82
C LYS A 640 15.12 33.35 1.87
N ARG A 641 16.22 33.97 2.29
CA ARG A 641 16.97 34.98 1.53
C ARG A 641 18.27 34.46 0.93
N ASP A 642 18.56 33.17 1.05
CA ASP A 642 19.77 32.57 0.48
C ASP A 642 19.64 32.45 -1.06
N PRO A 643 20.49 33.12 -1.86
CA PRO A 643 20.43 33.01 -3.31
C PRO A 643 20.62 31.58 -3.85
N ARG A 644 21.27 30.69 -3.08
CA ARG A 644 21.50 29.30 -3.45
C ARG A 644 20.18 28.51 -3.52
N THR A 645 19.15 28.92 -2.78
CA THR A 645 17.84 28.25 -2.71
C THR A 645 16.82 28.80 -3.71
N ALA A 646 17.21 29.72 -4.61
CA ALA A 646 16.29 30.40 -5.52
C ALA A 646 15.38 29.46 -6.34
N GLY A 647 15.87 28.26 -6.70
CA GLY A 647 15.08 27.24 -7.41
C GLY A 647 13.89 26.70 -6.62
N TYR A 648 13.91 26.81 -5.28
CA TYR A 648 12.79 26.38 -4.42
C TYR A 648 11.50 27.14 -4.73
N ARG A 649 11.58 28.43 -5.09
CA ARG A 649 10.37 29.22 -5.44
C ARG A 649 9.63 28.65 -6.64
N ASN A 650 10.36 28.06 -7.60
CA ASN A 650 9.77 27.41 -8.76
C ASN A 650 9.07 26.11 -8.36
N LEU A 651 9.61 25.38 -7.37
CA LEU A 651 8.97 24.17 -6.82
C LEU A 651 7.75 24.50 -6.00
N GLU A 652 7.81 25.55 -5.18
CA GLU A 652 6.68 26.08 -4.44
C GLU A 652 5.54 26.43 -5.42
N ALA A 653 5.85 27.18 -6.48
CA ALA A 653 4.89 27.53 -7.54
C ALA A 653 4.37 26.32 -8.35
N ALA A 654 5.22 25.34 -8.65
CA ALA A 654 4.82 24.13 -9.36
C ALA A 654 3.98 23.18 -8.48
N SER A 655 4.25 23.13 -7.18
CA SER A 655 3.46 22.34 -6.20
C SER A 655 2.07 22.95 -5.95
N SER A 656 1.91 24.26 -6.15
CA SER A 656 0.59 24.89 -6.28
C SER A 656 -0.08 24.64 -7.64
N GLY A 657 0.65 24.20 -8.67
CA GLY A 657 0.11 23.93 -10.02
C GLY A 657 -0.13 22.44 -10.35
N SER A 658 0.50 21.49 -9.63
CA SER A 658 0.44 20.05 -9.95
C SER A 658 -0.49 19.23 -9.05
N ALA A 659 -1.26 19.90 -8.17
CA ALA A 659 -2.38 19.32 -7.42
C ALA A 659 -3.74 19.80 -7.97
N ALA A 660 -3.73 20.41 -9.15
CA ALA A 660 -4.92 20.81 -9.87
C ALA A 660 -5.51 19.57 -10.59
N SER A 661 -6.36 18.81 -9.89
CA SER A 661 -7.53 18.26 -10.60
C SER A 661 -8.75 17.96 -9.73
N ASP A 662 -8.69 17.65 -8.43
CA ASP A 662 -9.93 17.19 -7.75
C ASP A 662 -10.17 17.66 -6.29
N ASN A 663 -9.27 18.44 -5.66
CA ASN A 663 -9.42 18.77 -4.23
C ASN A 663 -8.97 20.20 -3.82
N GLU A 664 -8.76 21.09 -4.79
CA GLU A 664 -8.30 22.47 -4.55
C GLU A 664 -9.30 23.31 -3.72
N PRO A 665 -10.63 23.27 -3.98
CA PRO A 665 -11.59 24.03 -3.20
C PRO A 665 -11.60 23.62 -1.72
N LEU A 666 -11.63 22.31 -1.44
CA LEU A 666 -11.63 21.79 -0.09
C LEU A 666 -10.33 22.13 0.65
N ARG A 667 -9.18 22.03 -0.02
CA ARG A 667 -7.89 22.35 0.59
C ARG A 667 -7.76 23.84 0.95
N LEU A 668 -8.23 24.73 0.08
CA LEU A 668 -8.27 26.17 0.34
C LEU A 668 -9.21 26.50 1.49
N PHE A 669 -10.40 25.90 1.51
CA PHE A 669 -11.36 26.06 2.59
C PHE A 669 -10.80 25.61 3.96
N LEU A 670 -10.10 24.46 4.00
CA LEU A 670 -9.49 23.98 5.24
C LEU A 670 -8.35 24.89 5.73
N ALA A 671 -7.60 25.51 4.83
CA ALA A 671 -6.59 26.50 5.18
C ALA A 671 -7.23 27.78 5.76
N ASP A 672 -8.30 28.27 5.16
CA ASP A 672 -9.07 29.41 5.66
C ASP A 672 -9.70 29.14 7.03
N ALA A 673 -10.26 27.94 7.22
CA ALA A 673 -10.84 27.50 8.49
C ALA A 673 -9.79 27.44 9.61
N HIS A 674 -8.54 27.05 9.28
CA HIS A 674 -7.44 27.07 10.23
C HIS A 674 -7.06 28.50 10.66
N ALA A 675 -7.05 29.43 9.70
CA ALA A 675 -6.77 30.85 9.97
C ALA A 675 -7.92 31.56 10.71
N LYS A 676 -9.18 31.20 10.42
CA LYS A 676 -10.39 31.81 10.98
C LYS A 676 -11.39 30.75 11.46
N PRO A 677 -11.16 30.08 12.60
CA PRO A 677 -12.02 28.99 13.07
C PRO A 677 -13.49 29.37 13.25
N ALA A 678 -13.79 30.66 13.50
CA ALA A 678 -15.16 31.15 13.64
C ALA A 678 -16.03 30.90 12.39
N MET A 679 -15.44 30.84 11.19
CA MET A 679 -16.19 30.58 9.94
C MET A 679 -16.86 29.20 9.94
N LEU A 680 -16.34 28.22 10.70
CA LEU A 680 -16.91 26.88 10.80
C LEU A 680 -18.27 26.86 11.53
N THR A 681 -18.65 27.95 12.18
CA THR A 681 -20.00 28.11 12.79
C THR A 681 -21.02 28.66 11.80
N GLU A 682 -20.59 29.12 10.63
CA GLU A 682 -21.46 29.66 9.60
C GLU A 682 -22.14 28.54 8.81
N LYS A 683 -23.41 28.75 8.46
CA LYS A 683 -24.19 27.79 7.67
C LYS A 683 -23.53 27.50 6.31
N ALA A 684 -22.93 28.52 5.69
CA ALA A 684 -22.24 28.38 4.40
C ALA A 684 -21.07 27.39 4.45
N SER A 685 -20.37 27.29 5.59
CA SER A 685 -19.29 26.33 5.80
C SER A 685 -19.79 24.89 5.84
N ALA A 686 -20.91 24.64 6.52
CA ALA A 686 -21.54 23.33 6.54
C ALA A 686 -22.07 22.93 5.16
N GLU A 687 -22.68 23.86 4.42
CA GLU A 687 -23.16 23.63 3.06
C GLU A 687 -22.01 23.35 2.07
N PHE A 688 -20.89 24.07 2.18
CA PHE A 688 -19.70 23.80 1.38
C PHE A 688 -19.13 22.41 1.65
N LEU A 689 -18.92 22.06 2.93
CA LEU A 689 -18.41 20.73 3.32
C LEU A 689 -19.36 19.61 2.89
N ALA A 690 -20.68 19.83 3.02
CA ALA A 690 -21.70 18.91 2.52
C ALA A 690 -21.56 18.68 1.01
N ARG A 691 -21.34 19.76 0.22
CA ARG A 691 -21.13 19.62 -1.23
C ARG A 691 -19.89 18.79 -1.54
N GLU A 692 -18.76 19.03 -0.90
CA GLU A 692 -17.53 18.26 -1.13
C GLU A 692 -17.69 16.77 -0.73
N ILE A 693 -18.36 16.49 0.40
CA ILE A 693 -18.71 15.12 0.82
C ILE A 693 -19.62 14.45 -0.22
N GLY A 694 -20.62 15.18 -0.72
CA GLY A 694 -21.56 14.73 -1.73
C GLY A 694 -20.91 14.45 -3.09
N LEU A 695 -20.02 15.33 -3.54
CA LEU A 695 -19.23 15.16 -4.75
C LEU A 695 -18.35 13.92 -4.65
N ARG A 696 -17.65 13.72 -3.53
CA ARG A 696 -16.86 12.50 -3.31
C ARG A 696 -17.73 11.24 -3.39
N LEU A 697 -18.92 11.26 -2.79
CA LEU A 697 -19.89 10.17 -2.90
C LEU A 697 -20.29 9.91 -4.37
N PHE A 698 -20.56 10.95 -5.13
CA PHE A 698 -20.97 10.85 -6.53
C PHE A 698 -19.85 10.34 -7.45
N ILE A 699 -18.60 10.74 -7.18
CA ILE A 699 -17.41 10.19 -7.83
C ILE A 699 -17.32 8.68 -7.59
N SER A 700 -17.47 8.21 -6.34
CA SER A 700 -17.47 6.78 -6.02
C SER A 700 -18.65 6.03 -6.66
N LEU A 701 -19.77 6.72 -6.90
CA LEU A 701 -20.95 6.20 -7.59
C LEU A 701 -20.91 6.34 -9.13
N MET A 702 -19.90 7.00 -9.70
CA MET A 702 -19.86 7.43 -11.11
C MET A 702 -21.15 8.14 -11.57
N LYS A 703 -21.69 9.03 -10.73
CA LYS A 703 -22.85 9.87 -11.05
C LYS A 703 -22.41 11.27 -11.52
N PRO A 704 -23.16 11.93 -12.41
CA PRO A 704 -22.91 13.32 -12.79
C PRO A 704 -23.04 14.24 -11.58
N GLU A 705 -22.09 15.17 -11.40
CA GLU A 705 -22.10 16.14 -10.29
C GLU A 705 -23.35 17.02 -10.26
N GLU A 706 -23.98 17.22 -11.43
CA GLU A 706 -25.19 18.02 -11.64
C GLU A 706 -26.41 17.45 -10.90
N ASP A 707 -26.43 16.14 -10.64
CA ASP A 707 -27.54 15.45 -9.96
C ASP A 707 -27.43 15.50 -8.42
N LEU A 708 -26.41 16.17 -7.86
CA LEU A 708 -26.15 16.19 -6.43
C LEU A 708 -27.14 17.09 -5.68
N ASP A 709 -28.05 16.45 -4.94
CA ASP A 709 -28.91 17.12 -3.95
C ASP A 709 -28.44 16.82 -2.52
N ILE A 710 -27.77 17.80 -1.90
CA ILE A 710 -27.24 17.68 -0.54
C ILE A 710 -28.31 17.61 0.55
N SER A 711 -29.58 17.90 0.23
CA SER A 711 -30.69 17.83 1.19
C SER A 711 -31.17 16.40 1.45
N LEU A 712 -30.82 15.46 0.56
CA LEU A 712 -31.21 14.05 0.66
C LEU A 712 -30.29 13.26 1.58
N ALA A 713 -30.86 12.23 2.21
CA ALA A 713 -30.09 11.28 3.00
C ALA A 713 -29.01 10.59 2.14
N PRO A 714 -27.81 10.32 2.68
CA PRO A 714 -26.75 9.65 1.93
C PRO A 714 -27.21 8.29 1.36
N THR A 715 -28.01 7.55 2.13
CA THR A 715 -28.59 6.26 1.70
C THR A 715 -29.55 6.42 0.52
N ALA A 716 -30.32 7.51 0.47
CA ALA A 716 -31.20 7.84 -0.67
C ALA A 716 -30.39 8.20 -1.92
N LEU A 717 -29.21 8.80 -1.75
CA LEU A 717 -28.27 9.10 -2.84
C LEU A 717 -27.48 7.88 -3.34
N GLY A 718 -27.57 6.75 -2.63
CA GLY A 718 -26.92 5.49 -2.99
C GLY A 718 -25.73 5.10 -2.11
N LEU A 719 -25.53 5.75 -0.96
CA LEU A 719 -24.54 5.32 0.03
C LEU A 719 -24.94 3.96 0.62
N ASP A 720 -24.16 2.93 0.31
CA ASP A 720 -24.24 1.62 0.96
C ASP A 720 -23.07 1.43 1.94
N SER A 721 -23.06 0.30 2.65
CA SER A 721 -22.01 0.00 3.63
C SER A 721 -20.60 -0.10 3.03
N LEU A 722 -20.46 -0.38 1.73
CA LEU A 722 -19.17 -0.51 1.06
C LEU A 722 -18.62 0.86 0.65
N ILE A 723 -19.47 1.68 0.04
CA ILE A 723 -19.13 3.06 -0.35
C ILE A 723 -18.91 3.93 0.90
N ALA A 724 -19.63 3.64 2.00
CA ALA A 724 -19.39 4.30 3.29
C ALA A 724 -17.98 4.05 3.83
N ILE A 725 -17.36 2.90 3.56
CA ILE A 725 -15.98 2.64 3.98
C ILE A 725 -14.98 3.50 3.19
N ASP A 726 -15.15 3.58 1.87
CA ASP A 726 -14.34 4.45 0.99
C ASP A 726 -14.49 5.92 1.40
N LEU A 727 -15.73 6.40 1.53
CA LEU A 727 -16.02 7.77 1.92
C LEU A 727 -15.49 8.09 3.33
N ARG A 728 -15.56 7.15 4.28
CA ARG A 728 -14.94 7.28 5.62
C ARG A 728 -13.42 7.40 5.55
N ASN A 729 -12.76 6.63 4.69
CA ASN A 729 -11.30 6.68 4.56
C ASN A 729 -10.85 8.01 3.95
N TRP A 730 -11.54 8.47 2.90
CA TRP A 730 -11.35 9.81 2.33
C TRP A 730 -11.62 10.92 3.35
N TRP A 731 -12.69 10.79 4.15
CA TRP A 731 -13.02 11.74 5.21
C TRP A 731 -11.88 11.89 6.20
N ARG A 732 -11.35 10.76 6.68
CA ARG A 732 -10.23 10.76 7.64
C ARG A 732 -8.99 11.41 7.07
N GLU A 733 -8.69 11.21 5.79
CA GLU A 733 -7.54 11.86 5.15
C GLU A 733 -7.75 13.35 4.92
N SER A 734 -8.93 13.74 4.44
CA SER A 734 -9.23 15.13 4.08
C SER A 734 -9.36 16.01 5.32
N PHE A 735 -10.03 15.52 6.37
CA PHE A 735 -10.31 16.30 7.58
C PHE A 735 -9.36 15.97 8.76
N GLY A 736 -8.69 14.83 8.71
CA GLY A 736 -7.75 14.40 9.75
C GLY A 736 -8.40 14.01 11.08
N PHE A 737 -9.64 13.49 11.06
CA PHE A 737 -10.32 12.88 12.21
C PHE A 737 -11.31 11.79 11.77
N PRO A 738 -11.67 10.83 12.64
CA PRO A 738 -12.53 9.71 12.27
C PRO A 738 -14.03 10.05 12.29
N VAL A 739 -14.77 9.35 11.42
CA VAL A 739 -16.22 9.21 11.43
C VAL A 739 -16.57 7.72 11.33
N THR A 740 -17.66 7.28 11.94
CA THR A 740 -18.12 5.88 11.88
C THR A 740 -19.04 5.68 10.68
N VAL A 741 -19.07 4.45 10.13
CA VAL A 741 -20.01 4.10 9.05
C VAL A 741 -21.46 4.29 9.51
N LEU A 742 -21.74 4.02 10.79
CA LEU A 742 -23.07 4.19 11.36
C LEU A 742 -23.50 5.67 11.40
N GLU A 743 -22.61 6.58 11.81
CA GLU A 743 -22.87 8.03 11.75
C GLU A 743 -23.17 8.47 10.31
N MET A 744 -22.46 7.94 9.32
CA MET A 744 -22.65 8.28 7.91
C MET A 744 -23.97 7.75 7.35
N MET A 745 -24.32 6.50 7.68
CA MET A 745 -25.54 5.85 7.18
C MET A 745 -26.81 6.38 7.84
N ASN A 746 -26.72 6.87 9.10
CA ASN A 746 -27.86 7.39 9.85
C ASN A 746 -28.12 8.89 9.63
N ALA A 747 -27.24 9.59 8.92
CA ALA A 747 -27.45 11.00 8.61
C ALA A 747 -28.71 11.17 7.75
N LYS A 748 -29.54 12.14 8.12
CA LYS A 748 -30.81 12.47 7.45
C LYS A 748 -30.57 13.24 6.15
N SER A 749 -29.42 13.89 6.02
CA SER A 749 -28.99 14.60 4.82
C SER A 749 -27.48 14.65 4.69
N ILE A 750 -26.96 14.96 3.50
CA ILE A 750 -25.53 15.27 3.33
C ILE A 750 -25.18 16.58 4.07
N VAL A 751 -26.13 17.51 4.23
CA VAL A 751 -25.96 18.71 5.08
C VAL A 751 -25.61 18.35 6.52
N GLU A 752 -26.28 17.35 7.11
CA GLU A 752 -25.97 16.89 8.49
C GLU A 752 -24.54 16.34 8.60
N LEU A 753 -24.02 15.72 7.52
CA LEU A 753 -22.61 15.34 7.46
C LEU A 753 -21.68 16.55 7.35
N GLY A 754 -22.05 17.57 6.56
CA GLY A 754 -21.32 18.84 6.51
C GLY A 754 -21.25 19.55 7.86
N GLU A 755 -22.35 19.58 8.60
CA GLU A 755 -22.43 20.12 9.97
C GLU A 755 -21.55 19.32 10.93
N LEU A 756 -21.58 17.99 10.84
CA LEU A 756 -20.72 17.12 11.64
C LEU A 756 -19.23 17.37 11.35
N ALA A 757 -18.87 17.54 10.08
CA ALA A 757 -17.49 17.87 9.67
C ALA A 757 -17.07 19.23 10.23
N ALA A 758 -17.90 20.27 10.08
CA ALA A 758 -17.63 21.61 10.59
C ALA A 758 -17.44 21.61 12.12
N LYS A 759 -18.31 20.92 12.85
CA LYS A 759 -18.24 20.79 14.32
C LYS A 759 -16.94 20.11 14.75
N LYS A 760 -16.61 18.94 14.18
CA LYS A 760 -15.40 18.20 14.55
C LYS A 760 -14.11 18.94 14.14
N LEU A 761 -14.12 19.68 13.03
CA LEU A 761 -13.02 20.60 12.66
C LEU A 761 -12.84 21.69 13.71
N LEU A 762 -13.93 22.31 14.17
CA LEU A 762 -13.87 23.36 15.20
C LEU A 762 -13.33 22.82 16.54
N GLU A 763 -13.81 21.67 16.99
CA GLU A 763 -13.34 20.99 18.21
C GLU A 763 -11.84 20.68 18.12
N LYS A 764 -11.37 20.17 16.97
CA LYS A 764 -9.96 19.89 16.72
C LYS A 764 -9.09 21.15 16.80
N LEU A 765 -9.54 22.26 16.20
CA LEU A 765 -8.81 23.54 16.22
C LEU A 765 -8.82 24.19 17.60
N GLN A 766 -9.92 24.05 18.36
CA GLN A 766 -10.01 24.55 19.73
C GLN A 766 -9.12 23.76 20.69
N HIS A 767 -9.09 22.43 20.59
CA HIS A 767 -8.16 21.61 21.38
C HIS A 767 -6.71 21.92 21.09
N GLN A 768 -6.34 22.17 19.82
CA GLN A 768 -4.99 22.62 19.48
C GLN A 768 -4.64 23.96 20.16
N LYS A 769 -5.57 24.93 20.21
CA LYS A 769 -5.36 26.20 20.91
C LYS A 769 -5.30 26.06 22.44
N THR A 770 -6.15 25.23 23.04
CA THR A 770 -6.15 25.04 24.50
C THR A 770 -4.92 24.26 24.97
N SER A 771 -4.48 23.26 24.20
CA SER A 771 -3.22 22.57 24.46
C SER A 771 -2.00 23.47 24.25
N GLN A 772 -2.10 24.50 23.42
CA GLN A 772 -1.08 25.53 23.24
C GLN A 772 -1.08 26.54 24.39
N ALA A 773 -2.27 26.98 24.86
CA ALA A 773 -2.40 27.90 26.00
C ALA A 773 -1.97 27.28 27.35
N ILE A 774 -2.30 26.00 27.60
CA ILE A 774 -1.86 25.26 28.80
C ILE A 774 -0.34 24.98 28.78
N ARG A 775 0.32 25.07 27.62
CA ARG A 775 1.79 24.97 27.49
C ARG A 775 2.49 26.33 27.60
N GLU A 776 1.75 27.44 27.48
CA GLU A 776 2.25 28.81 27.60
C GLU A 776 2.10 29.37 29.02
N GLU A 777 1.25 28.77 29.87
CA GLU A 777 1.25 28.89 31.34
C GLU A 777 2.21 27.88 31.98
#